data_AF-S4YAU8-F1
#
_entry.id   AF-S4YAU8-F1
#
_cell.length_a   1.000
_cell.length_b   1.000
_cell.length_c   1.000
_cell.angle_alpha   90.00
_cell.angle_beta   90.00
_cell.angle_gamma   90.00
#
_symmetry.space_group_name_H-M   'P 1'
#
loop_
_entity.id
_entity.type
_entity.pdbx_description
1 polymer ?
#
loop_
_entity_poly.entity_id
_entity_poly.type
_entity_poly.pdbx_seq_one_letter_code
_entity_poly.pdbx_strand_id
1 'polypeptide(L)'
;MDATTHHDAERPPSIPPAARYNPAQGTFELGETDADGRPSGERLAYRASDGSLLSRCCYADGVKDGPFTVFHPNGQPAQRGRYRGGQLDGEVVAYGSDAPTELRLRRCCVPPGAWELRTQVRHGQILREVFHDRAGYPISADGSRWPERPAGVAEEADYDQGSQRWILVEEDETSAATLHRYFTTEGKPAQEIEVRAGARYRERQYDALGRPSEERHLDPEGRLHGPSTRWFPDPDASPYLDPRVREERGQYAHGHPVGAFTMLDADGAPVVRRELGAALDEASLVASPALAEDLAAWDAERVWALARELLQGGRAREACCAAARAAARGGERGRLGELLRAATLQPRPEVAERRGRALLEATDVTALAAMDALLLGAEPSAAYRKLAAAFSGSRRVALSLVEAALLLEPERRSTCITRALLRLDLGDTRGVLEDADRIEPEAPAVAEHLRTVARVLFAELDFWPARQAIDPVPGDASVEVEVGQPIAQIRQKIQVYATRLMRLREAVQRGLPGAEPCPWLPPDLSHLLPEGPVELARTEATLTEETEDGVETVELTVDETLDPGALPVSLLMRRVRAEWAALCWLCWSAGLDRVALPERIAHRPDFTAAVNMSLSRCFRARDQRQTGGLVSRARGVPGFVWEGHAIDELDPTLAAIAADETFEVRCLFAWLLFPENLSPFQSDIRAA
;
A
#
# COMPACT_ATOMS: atom_id res chain seq x y z
N MET A 1 39.84 23.75 -57.16
CA MET A 1 40.52 22.75 -58.02
C MET A 1 41.30 21.85 -57.09
N ASP A 2 40.78 20.66 -56.84
CA ASP A 2 41.55 19.44 -57.12
C ASP A 2 40.60 18.25 -56.97
N ALA A 3 40.35 17.65 -58.13
CA ALA A 3 39.62 16.42 -58.29
C ALA A 3 40.51 15.28 -57.79
N THR A 4 40.06 14.59 -56.75
CA THR A 4 40.58 13.28 -56.37
C THR A 4 39.43 12.28 -56.41
N THR A 5 39.26 11.77 -57.63
CA THR A 5 38.88 10.39 -57.98
C THR A 5 38.73 9.43 -56.79
N HIS A 6 37.49 9.17 -56.38
CA HIS A 6 37.12 7.89 -55.79
C HIS A 6 36.41 7.05 -56.87
N HIS A 7 37.13 6.00 -57.26
CA HIS A 7 36.76 4.84 -58.10
C HIS A 7 35.37 4.85 -58.75
N ASP A 8 35.40 4.90 -60.09
CA ASP A 8 34.46 4.16 -60.93
C ASP A 8 34.33 2.74 -60.36
N ALA A 9 33.22 2.44 -59.70
CA ALA A 9 32.80 1.06 -59.53
C ALA A 9 32.59 0.52 -60.95
N GLU A 10 33.51 -0.33 -61.41
CA GLU A 10 33.44 -0.92 -62.74
C GLU A 10 32.08 -1.59 -62.89
N ARG A 11 31.24 -1.10 -63.81
CA ARG A 11 29.85 -1.56 -63.97
C ARG A 11 29.86 -3.07 -64.16
N PRO A 12 29.26 -3.86 -63.25
CA PRO A 12 29.20 -5.30 -63.42
C PRO A 12 28.52 -5.66 -64.75
N PRO A 13 29.03 -6.66 -65.49
CA PRO A 13 28.52 -7.01 -66.82
C PRO A 13 27.08 -7.55 -66.80
N SER A 14 26.58 -7.96 -65.62
CA SER A 14 25.20 -8.38 -65.38
C SER A 14 24.19 -7.23 -65.37
N ILE A 15 24.63 -5.97 -65.27
CA ILE A 15 23.76 -4.80 -65.22
C ILE A 15 23.39 -4.35 -66.65
N PRO A 16 22.09 -4.15 -66.97
CA PRO A 16 21.66 -3.68 -68.27
C PRO A 16 22.32 -2.33 -68.66
N PRO A 17 22.77 -2.15 -69.91
CA PRO A 17 23.41 -0.90 -70.35
C PRO A 17 22.56 0.36 -70.15
N ALA A 18 21.23 0.21 -70.23
CA ALA A 18 20.25 1.27 -70.03
C ALA A 18 20.04 1.66 -68.56
N ALA A 19 20.55 0.88 -67.60
CA ALA A 19 20.43 1.20 -66.19
C ALA A 19 21.37 2.35 -65.80
N ARG A 20 20.87 3.34 -65.06
CA ARG A 20 21.62 4.53 -64.64
C ARG A 20 22.07 4.39 -63.19
N TYR A 21 23.31 4.78 -62.89
CA TYR A 21 23.83 4.74 -61.53
C TYR A 21 23.17 5.84 -60.67
N ASN A 22 22.62 5.44 -59.51
CA ASN A 22 22.09 6.32 -58.49
C ASN A 22 23.09 6.40 -57.32
N PRO A 23 23.92 7.45 -57.24
CA PRO A 23 24.95 7.57 -56.21
C PRO A 23 24.36 7.72 -54.80
N ALA A 24 23.13 8.21 -54.66
CA ALA A 24 22.48 8.38 -53.37
C ALA A 24 22.01 7.04 -52.75
N GLN A 25 21.85 5.99 -53.57
CA GLN A 25 21.43 4.66 -53.13
C GLN A 25 22.53 3.59 -53.36
N GLY A 26 23.60 3.93 -54.09
CA GLY A 26 24.67 2.98 -54.42
C GLY A 26 24.21 1.84 -55.36
N THR A 27 23.21 2.11 -56.20
CA THR A 27 22.55 1.10 -57.06
C THR A 27 22.46 1.56 -58.51
N PHE A 28 22.35 0.62 -59.45
CA PHE A 28 21.95 0.94 -60.82
C PHE A 28 20.45 0.75 -60.98
N GLU A 29 19.74 1.73 -61.55
CA GLU A 29 18.28 1.71 -61.71
C GLU A 29 17.88 1.68 -63.19
N LEU A 30 16.88 0.85 -63.51
CA LEU A 30 16.27 0.74 -64.83
C LEU A 30 14.76 0.87 -64.69
N GLY A 31 14.15 1.80 -65.41
CA GLY A 31 12.69 1.95 -65.45
C GLY A 31 12.28 3.14 -66.30
N GLU A 32 11.01 3.17 -66.67
CA GLU A 32 10.45 4.25 -67.48
C GLU A 32 10.17 5.50 -66.64
N THR A 33 10.02 6.62 -67.33
CA THR A 33 9.59 7.90 -66.77
C THR A 33 8.46 8.47 -67.61
N ASP A 34 7.53 9.18 -66.98
CA ASP A 34 6.50 9.94 -67.67
C ASP A 34 7.06 11.20 -68.37
N ALA A 35 6.18 11.98 -68.99
CA ALA A 35 6.53 13.21 -69.71
C ALA A 35 7.19 14.29 -68.82
N ASP A 36 6.96 14.22 -67.50
CA ASP A 36 7.53 15.14 -66.51
C ASP A 36 8.82 14.57 -65.87
N GLY A 37 9.31 13.44 -66.38
CA GLY A 37 10.50 12.76 -65.86
C GLY A 37 10.26 11.99 -64.56
N ARG A 38 9.01 11.83 -64.13
CA ARG A 38 8.66 11.10 -62.91
C ARG A 38 8.64 9.59 -63.17
N PRO A 39 9.02 8.76 -62.19
CA PRO A 39 8.96 7.31 -62.32
C PRO A 39 7.56 6.79 -62.69
N SER A 40 7.48 5.93 -63.70
CA SER A 40 6.23 5.29 -64.12
C SER A 40 6.48 3.83 -64.51
N GLY A 41 5.56 2.94 -64.15
CA GLY A 41 5.65 1.51 -64.45
C GLY A 41 6.64 0.74 -63.57
N GLU A 42 7.15 -0.37 -64.07
CA GLU A 42 8.10 -1.22 -63.35
C GLU A 42 9.50 -0.59 -63.33
N ARG A 43 10.14 -0.61 -62.16
CA ARG A 43 11.51 -0.18 -61.97
C ARG A 43 12.32 -1.26 -61.27
N LEU A 44 13.50 -1.53 -61.80
CA LEU A 44 14.49 -2.49 -61.32
C LEU A 44 15.68 -1.76 -60.73
N ALA A 45 16.20 -2.24 -59.60
CA ALA A 45 17.44 -1.77 -59.01
C ALA A 45 18.43 -2.93 -58.89
N TYR A 46 19.70 -2.69 -59.23
CA TYR A 46 20.80 -3.66 -59.20
C TYR A 46 21.89 -3.21 -58.23
N ARG A 47 22.52 -4.14 -57.51
CA ARG A 47 23.64 -3.84 -56.59
C ARG A 47 24.86 -3.42 -57.38
N ALA A 48 25.52 -2.33 -56.98
CA ALA A 48 26.77 -1.91 -57.61
C ALA A 48 27.94 -2.88 -57.38
N SER A 49 27.89 -3.68 -56.31
CA SER A 49 28.97 -4.59 -55.90
C SER A 49 29.12 -5.83 -56.81
N ASP A 50 28.01 -6.43 -57.23
CA ASP A 50 27.99 -7.71 -57.98
C ASP A 50 27.02 -7.72 -59.17
N GLY A 51 26.24 -6.64 -59.34
CA GLY A 51 25.23 -6.50 -60.39
C GLY A 51 24.01 -7.40 -60.23
N SER A 52 23.87 -8.10 -59.10
CA SER A 52 22.66 -8.87 -58.78
C SER A 52 21.45 -7.95 -58.66
N LEU A 53 20.27 -8.45 -59.04
CA LEU A 53 19.01 -7.73 -58.86
C LEU A 53 18.76 -7.52 -57.36
N LEU A 54 18.62 -6.26 -56.96
CA LEU A 54 18.32 -5.86 -55.58
C LEU A 54 16.82 -5.77 -55.35
N SER A 55 16.11 -5.06 -56.23
CA SER A 55 14.66 -4.89 -56.07
C SER A 55 13.93 -4.62 -57.39
N ARG A 56 12.62 -4.84 -57.34
CA ARG A 56 11.65 -4.54 -58.38
C ARG A 56 10.44 -3.89 -57.73
N CYS A 57 10.01 -2.73 -58.24
CA CYS A 57 8.90 -1.97 -57.66
C CYS A 57 8.10 -1.27 -58.77
N CYS A 58 6.78 -1.21 -58.62
CA CYS A 58 5.91 -0.46 -59.51
C CYS A 58 5.74 1.00 -59.03
N TYR A 59 5.63 1.91 -60.00
CA TYR A 59 5.40 3.34 -59.79
C TYR A 59 4.21 3.83 -60.62
N ALA A 60 3.42 4.73 -60.05
CA ALA A 60 2.38 5.49 -60.74
C ALA A 60 2.49 6.97 -60.32
N ASP A 61 2.43 7.89 -61.28
CA ASP A 61 2.55 9.34 -61.07
C ASP A 61 3.78 9.79 -60.24
N GLY A 62 4.85 9.00 -60.26
CA GLY A 62 6.09 9.24 -59.52
C GLY A 62 6.14 8.69 -58.10
N VAL A 63 5.07 8.06 -57.59
CA VAL A 63 5.04 7.39 -56.28
C VAL A 63 5.01 5.87 -56.42
N LYS A 64 5.46 5.15 -55.39
CA LYS A 64 5.38 3.68 -55.38
C LYS A 64 3.90 3.26 -55.32
N ASP A 65 3.46 2.48 -56.30
CA ASP A 65 2.09 1.97 -56.37
C ASP A 65 2.09 0.63 -57.12
N GLY A 66 1.64 -0.43 -56.45
CA GLY A 66 1.66 -1.80 -56.96
C GLY A 66 2.65 -2.71 -56.22
N PRO A 67 2.88 -3.93 -56.73
CA PRO A 67 3.71 -4.93 -56.07
C PRO A 67 5.18 -4.52 -56.04
N PHE A 68 5.90 -4.99 -55.01
CA PHE A 68 7.35 -4.90 -54.95
C PHE A 68 7.98 -6.23 -54.51
N THR A 69 9.24 -6.41 -54.86
CA THR A 69 10.07 -7.53 -54.41
C THR A 69 11.50 -7.05 -54.21
N VAL A 70 12.10 -7.39 -53.08
CA VAL A 70 13.53 -7.24 -52.79
C VAL A 70 14.13 -8.64 -52.81
N PHE A 71 15.33 -8.80 -53.36
CA PHE A 71 16.00 -10.08 -53.53
C PHE A 71 17.26 -10.13 -52.68
N HIS A 72 17.62 -11.31 -52.18
CA HIS A 72 18.95 -11.63 -51.64
C HIS A 72 20.01 -11.64 -52.77
N PRO A 73 21.32 -11.55 -52.46
CA PRO A 73 22.37 -11.63 -53.48
C PRO A 73 22.33 -12.92 -54.31
N ASN A 74 21.78 -14.01 -53.75
CA ASN A 74 21.59 -15.28 -54.44
C ASN A 74 20.38 -15.29 -55.41
N GLY A 75 19.64 -14.18 -55.53
CA GLY A 75 18.47 -14.03 -56.39
C GLY A 75 17.14 -14.56 -55.81
N GLN A 76 17.15 -15.15 -54.61
CA GLN A 76 15.91 -15.54 -53.93
C GLN A 76 15.22 -14.30 -53.33
N PRO A 77 13.88 -14.26 -53.22
CA PRO A 77 13.18 -13.16 -52.57
C PRO A 77 13.63 -12.98 -51.12
N ALA A 78 14.01 -11.77 -50.75
CA ALA A 78 14.26 -11.35 -49.37
C ALA A 78 13.01 -10.72 -48.75
N GLN A 79 12.23 -9.99 -49.56
CA GLN A 79 10.99 -9.36 -49.13
C GLN A 79 10.04 -9.20 -50.33
N ARG A 80 8.73 -9.32 -50.11
CA ARG A 80 7.70 -8.98 -51.10
C ARG A 80 6.50 -8.33 -50.44
N GLY A 81 5.76 -7.53 -51.19
CA GLY A 81 4.54 -6.90 -50.71
C GLY A 81 3.95 -5.95 -51.74
N ARG A 82 3.15 -4.99 -51.30
CA ARG A 82 2.50 -4.01 -52.17
C ARG A 82 2.52 -2.61 -51.56
N TYR A 83 2.67 -1.62 -52.43
CA TYR A 83 2.42 -0.21 -52.12
C TYR A 83 1.07 0.24 -52.71
N ARG A 84 0.42 1.20 -52.05
CA ARG A 84 -0.74 1.95 -52.55
C ARG A 84 -0.56 3.42 -52.19
N GLY A 85 -0.52 4.31 -53.18
CA GLY A 85 -0.32 5.75 -52.94
C GLY A 85 0.95 6.08 -52.14
N GLY A 86 2.04 5.34 -52.37
CA GLY A 86 3.32 5.51 -51.67
C GLY A 86 3.44 4.84 -50.29
N GLN A 87 2.37 4.26 -49.74
CA GLN A 87 2.37 3.58 -48.44
C GLN A 87 2.29 2.06 -48.61
N LEU A 88 2.90 1.30 -47.68
CA LEU A 88 2.72 -0.15 -47.65
C LEU A 88 1.27 -0.49 -47.30
N ASP A 89 0.66 -1.41 -48.06
CA ASP A 89 -0.74 -1.77 -47.90
C ASP A 89 -0.96 -3.24 -48.31
N GLY A 90 -1.51 -4.03 -47.39
CA GLY A 90 -1.68 -5.48 -47.53
C GLY A 90 -0.59 -6.29 -46.81
N GLU A 91 -0.44 -7.56 -47.22
CA GLU A 91 0.55 -8.48 -46.64
C GLU A 91 1.96 -8.19 -47.19
N VAL A 92 2.91 -8.07 -46.27
CA VAL A 92 4.35 -7.99 -46.56
C VAL A 92 5.01 -9.22 -45.98
N VAL A 93 5.79 -9.92 -46.80
CA VAL A 93 6.49 -11.15 -46.39
C VAL A 93 7.99 -10.97 -46.53
N ALA A 94 8.74 -11.20 -45.46
CA ALA A 94 10.20 -11.26 -45.47
C ALA A 94 10.68 -12.71 -45.32
N TYR A 95 11.80 -13.04 -45.96
CA TYR A 95 12.37 -14.39 -46.01
C TYR A 95 13.82 -14.43 -45.52
N GLY A 96 14.15 -15.49 -44.79
CA GLY A 96 15.51 -15.86 -44.42
C GLY A 96 16.34 -16.28 -45.62
N SER A 97 17.65 -16.37 -45.43
CA SER A 97 18.60 -16.82 -46.45
C SER A 97 19.64 -17.70 -45.80
N ASP A 98 19.97 -18.80 -46.46
CA ASP A 98 21.13 -19.64 -46.13
C ASP A 98 22.43 -19.04 -46.65
N ALA A 99 22.36 -18.13 -47.63
CA ALA A 99 23.51 -17.39 -48.14
C ALA A 99 23.80 -16.15 -47.28
N PRO A 100 25.08 -15.76 -47.09
CA PRO A 100 25.44 -14.52 -46.39
C PRO A 100 24.74 -13.30 -47.01
N THR A 101 24.01 -12.55 -46.20
CA THR A 101 23.24 -11.37 -46.62
C THR A 101 23.08 -10.41 -45.44
N GLU A 102 23.02 -9.12 -45.74
CA GLU A 102 22.65 -8.09 -44.77
C GLU A 102 21.13 -7.95 -44.61
N LEU A 103 20.35 -8.52 -45.53
CA LEU A 103 18.89 -8.49 -45.52
C LEU A 103 18.35 -9.53 -44.52
N ARG A 104 17.84 -9.05 -43.38
CA ARG A 104 17.31 -9.88 -42.29
C ARG A 104 15.79 -9.82 -42.24
N LEU A 105 15.15 -10.84 -41.65
CA LEU A 105 13.71 -10.84 -41.37
C LEU A 105 13.29 -9.62 -40.54
N ARG A 106 14.06 -9.32 -39.49
CA ARG A 106 13.90 -8.15 -38.62
C ARG A 106 15.25 -7.77 -38.01
N ARG A 107 15.38 -6.54 -37.51
CA ARG A 107 16.63 -6.04 -36.90
C ARG A 107 17.00 -6.78 -35.60
N CYS A 108 16.00 -7.09 -34.76
CA CYS A 108 16.17 -7.72 -33.45
C CYS A 108 14.94 -8.58 -33.08
N CYS A 109 15.08 -9.42 -32.05
CA CYS A 109 14.07 -10.36 -31.54
C CYS A 109 13.42 -11.23 -32.62
N VAL A 110 14.27 -11.78 -33.50
CA VAL A 110 13.88 -12.85 -34.42
C VAL A 110 13.92 -14.16 -33.63
N PRO A 111 12.81 -14.92 -33.53
CA PRO A 111 12.79 -16.18 -32.81
C PRO A 111 13.77 -17.21 -33.39
N PRO A 112 14.34 -18.11 -32.56
CA PRO A 112 15.10 -19.25 -33.05
C PRO A 112 14.29 -20.05 -34.07
N GLY A 113 14.89 -20.39 -35.21
CA GLY A 113 14.22 -21.17 -36.26
C GLY A 113 13.28 -20.39 -37.17
N ALA A 114 13.10 -19.08 -36.97
CA ALA A 114 12.34 -18.23 -37.89
C ALA A 114 12.95 -18.20 -39.29
N TRP A 115 12.12 -18.43 -40.29
CA TRP A 115 12.48 -18.40 -41.71
C TRP A 115 11.66 -17.39 -42.51
N GLU A 116 10.45 -17.09 -42.07
CA GLU A 116 9.56 -16.16 -42.76
C GLU A 116 8.89 -15.24 -41.74
N LEU A 117 8.76 -13.96 -42.06
CA LEU A 117 7.99 -12.99 -41.27
C LEU A 117 6.87 -12.46 -42.16
N ARG A 118 5.62 -12.68 -41.75
CA ARG A 118 4.44 -12.10 -42.40
C ARG A 118 3.97 -10.91 -41.58
N THR A 119 3.84 -9.77 -42.23
CA THR A 119 3.41 -8.50 -41.63
C THR A 119 2.18 -8.01 -42.36
N GLN A 120 1.06 -7.86 -41.65
CA GLN A 120 -0.14 -7.23 -42.17
C GLN A 120 -0.04 -5.71 -41.98
N VAL A 121 -0.18 -4.95 -43.06
CA VAL A 121 -0.05 -3.49 -43.05
C VAL A 121 -1.31 -2.85 -43.66
N ARG A 122 -1.77 -1.74 -43.09
CA ARG A 122 -2.84 -0.90 -43.68
C ARG A 122 -2.41 0.56 -43.61
N HIS A 123 -2.41 1.26 -44.74
CA HIS A 123 -1.98 2.68 -44.80
C HIS A 123 -0.61 2.96 -44.12
N GLY A 124 0.34 2.04 -44.28
CA GLY A 124 1.67 2.12 -43.67
C GLY A 124 1.75 1.75 -42.18
N GLN A 125 0.63 1.49 -41.50
CA GLN A 125 0.61 1.03 -40.10
C GLN A 125 0.64 -0.49 -40.04
N ILE A 126 1.56 -1.04 -39.22
CA ILE A 126 1.65 -2.47 -38.96
C ILE A 126 0.50 -2.86 -38.04
N LEU A 127 -0.33 -3.80 -38.51
CA LEU A 127 -1.47 -4.34 -37.74
C LEU A 127 -1.10 -5.64 -37.02
N ARG A 128 -0.29 -6.50 -37.65
CA ARG A 128 0.04 -7.84 -37.14
C ARG A 128 1.37 -8.33 -37.70
N GLU A 129 2.15 -9.05 -36.90
CA GLU A 129 3.41 -9.70 -37.30
C GLU A 129 3.45 -11.14 -36.80
N VAL A 130 3.71 -12.09 -37.70
CA VAL A 130 3.84 -13.51 -37.35
C VAL A 130 5.07 -14.12 -38.00
N PHE A 131 5.96 -14.66 -37.17
CA PHE A 131 7.10 -15.45 -37.63
C PHE A 131 6.66 -16.88 -37.95
N HIS A 132 7.24 -17.47 -38.98
CA HIS A 132 7.03 -18.85 -39.38
C HIS A 132 8.37 -19.56 -39.54
N ASP A 133 8.37 -20.86 -39.31
CA ASP A 133 9.53 -21.72 -39.57
C ASP A 133 9.69 -22.08 -41.06
N ARG A 134 10.74 -22.85 -41.39
CA ARG A 134 11.01 -23.28 -42.78
C ARG A 134 9.90 -24.12 -43.41
N ALA A 135 9.04 -24.75 -42.60
CA ALA A 135 7.92 -25.55 -43.08
C ALA A 135 6.62 -24.74 -43.20
N GLY A 136 6.65 -23.44 -42.86
CA GLY A 136 5.52 -22.53 -42.98
C GLY A 136 4.58 -22.53 -41.77
N TYR A 137 4.99 -23.12 -40.64
CA TYR A 137 4.19 -23.09 -39.42
C TYR A 137 4.49 -21.83 -38.60
N PRO A 138 3.48 -21.14 -38.05
CA PRO A 138 3.70 -20.00 -37.18
C PRO A 138 4.42 -20.42 -35.89
N ILE A 139 5.32 -19.56 -35.40
CA ILE A 139 6.16 -19.81 -34.22
C ILE A 139 6.07 -18.68 -33.19
N SER A 140 6.26 -19.04 -31.93
CA SER A 140 6.31 -18.12 -30.79
C SER A 140 7.71 -17.54 -30.60
N ALA A 141 7.87 -16.63 -29.64
CA ALA A 141 9.12 -15.90 -29.41
C ALA A 141 10.32 -16.80 -29.05
N ASP A 142 10.07 -17.98 -28.48
CA ASP A 142 11.07 -18.98 -28.14
C ASP A 142 11.42 -19.94 -29.29
N GLY A 143 10.74 -19.82 -30.44
CA GLY A 143 10.90 -20.70 -31.61
C GLY A 143 10.01 -21.94 -31.61
N SER A 144 9.18 -22.15 -30.58
CA SER A 144 8.19 -23.23 -30.57
C SER A 144 7.08 -22.95 -31.59
N ARG A 145 6.54 -24.01 -32.21
CA ARG A 145 5.39 -23.89 -33.11
C ARG A 145 4.14 -23.58 -32.30
N TRP A 146 3.27 -22.75 -32.86
CA TRP A 146 1.92 -22.60 -32.32
C TRP A 146 1.20 -23.96 -32.35
N PRO A 147 0.33 -24.25 -31.38
CA PRO A 147 -0.49 -25.45 -31.41
C PRO A 147 -1.43 -25.42 -32.63
N GLU A 148 -2.02 -26.57 -32.94
CA GLU A 148 -3.05 -26.63 -33.98
C GLU A 148 -4.21 -25.71 -33.60
N ARG A 149 -4.62 -24.84 -34.53
CA ARG A 149 -5.72 -23.90 -34.31
C ARG A 149 -7.04 -24.67 -34.19
N PRO A 150 -7.76 -24.55 -33.06
CA PRO A 150 -9.01 -25.28 -32.87
C PRO A 150 -10.12 -24.82 -33.83
N ALA A 151 -11.04 -25.73 -34.14
CA ALA A 151 -12.27 -25.38 -34.84
C ALA A 151 -13.10 -24.38 -34.02
N GLY A 152 -13.39 -23.21 -34.59
CA GLY A 152 -14.14 -22.13 -33.92
C GLY A 152 -13.30 -20.90 -33.56
N VAL A 153 -11.97 -21.00 -33.62
CA VAL A 153 -11.07 -19.84 -33.50
C VAL A 153 -10.82 -19.25 -34.90
N ALA A 154 -10.91 -17.94 -35.06
CA ALA A 154 -10.70 -17.24 -36.35
C ALA A 154 -9.26 -17.41 -36.88
N GLU A 155 -9.04 -17.27 -38.19
CA GLU A 155 -7.71 -17.45 -38.80
C GLU A 155 -6.74 -16.32 -38.43
N GLU A 156 -7.31 -15.15 -38.14
CA GLU A 156 -6.64 -13.94 -37.71
C GLU A 156 -6.19 -14.00 -36.25
N ALA A 157 -6.61 -15.02 -35.49
CA ALA A 157 -6.25 -15.17 -34.09
C ALA A 157 -4.77 -15.56 -33.94
N ASP A 158 -4.11 -14.93 -32.97
CA ASP A 158 -2.74 -15.22 -32.58
C ASP A 158 -2.71 -16.19 -31.41
N TYR A 159 -1.66 -17.00 -31.33
CA TYR A 159 -1.42 -17.80 -30.14
C TYR A 159 -0.50 -17.05 -29.16
N ASP A 160 -1.04 -16.68 -28.01
CA ASP A 160 -0.27 -16.11 -26.90
C ASP A 160 0.32 -17.24 -26.06
N GLN A 161 1.63 -17.45 -26.23
CA GLN A 161 2.39 -18.45 -25.50
C GLN A 161 2.37 -18.21 -23.99
N GLY A 162 2.40 -16.95 -23.54
CA GLY A 162 2.50 -16.63 -22.12
C GLY A 162 1.26 -17.03 -21.34
N SER A 163 0.08 -16.82 -21.94
CA SER A 163 -1.20 -17.23 -21.34
C SER A 163 -1.73 -18.58 -21.82
N GLN A 164 -1.02 -19.23 -22.75
CA GLN A 164 -1.40 -20.49 -23.41
C GLN A 164 -2.81 -20.44 -24.01
N ARG A 165 -3.15 -19.32 -24.65
CA ARG A 165 -4.49 -19.04 -25.19
C ARG A 165 -4.39 -18.45 -26.59
N TRP A 166 -5.45 -18.62 -27.37
CA TRP A 166 -5.63 -17.91 -28.64
C TRP A 166 -6.24 -16.54 -28.36
N ILE A 167 -5.80 -15.50 -29.05
CA ILE A 167 -6.32 -14.14 -28.94
C ILE A 167 -6.74 -13.61 -30.31
N LEU A 168 -7.97 -13.11 -30.41
CA LEU A 168 -8.44 -12.33 -31.54
C LEU A 168 -8.61 -10.88 -31.07
N VAL A 169 -8.03 -9.94 -31.81
CA VAL A 169 -8.14 -8.52 -31.54
C VAL A 169 -8.98 -7.89 -32.65
N GLU A 170 -10.13 -7.36 -32.28
CA GLU A 170 -11.06 -6.69 -33.20
C GLU A 170 -11.11 -5.19 -32.88
N GLU A 171 -10.98 -4.34 -33.88
CA GLU A 171 -11.12 -2.89 -33.73
C GLU A 171 -12.51 -2.45 -34.20
N ASP A 172 -13.20 -1.68 -33.36
CA ASP A 172 -14.41 -0.98 -33.76
C ASP A 172 -14.05 0.41 -34.29
N GLU A 173 -14.08 0.54 -35.62
CA GLU A 173 -13.76 1.80 -36.33
C GLU A 173 -14.68 2.96 -35.93
N THR A 174 -15.85 2.71 -35.34
CA THR A 174 -16.79 3.77 -34.94
C THR A 174 -16.55 4.31 -33.53
N SER A 175 -16.13 3.46 -32.60
CA SER A 175 -15.94 3.83 -31.19
C SER A 175 -14.47 3.98 -30.79
N ALA A 176 -13.53 3.63 -31.68
CA ALA A 176 -12.11 3.47 -31.38
C ALA A 176 -11.85 2.53 -30.18
N ALA A 177 -12.80 1.64 -29.89
CA ALA A 177 -12.64 0.59 -28.90
C ALA A 177 -12.01 -0.65 -29.55
N THR A 178 -11.23 -1.37 -28.76
CA THR A 178 -10.64 -2.65 -29.18
C THR A 178 -11.21 -3.76 -28.32
N LEU A 179 -11.69 -4.83 -28.96
CA LEU A 179 -12.20 -6.02 -28.29
C LEU A 179 -11.17 -7.15 -28.41
N HIS A 180 -10.64 -7.58 -27.27
CA HIS A 180 -9.72 -8.69 -27.18
C HIS A 180 -10.50 -9.93 -26.75
N ARG A 181 -10.58 -10.95 -27.61
CA ARG A 181 -11.22 -12.22 -27.30
C ARG A 181 -10.19 -13.31 -27.11
N TYR A 182 -10.19 -13.92 -25.94
CA TYR A 182 -9.32 -15.03 -25.59
C TYR A 182 -10.09 -16.34 -25.68
N PHE A 183 -9.46 -17.34 -26.29
CA PHE A 183 -9.97 -18.69 -26.41
C PHE A 183 -8.99 -19.69 -25.78
N THR A 184 -9.54 -20.74 -25.20
CA THR A 184 -8.78 -21.90 -24.71
C THR A 184 -8.07 -22.62 -25.88
N THR A 185 -7.13 -23.52 -25.56
CA THR A 185 -6.52 -24.43 -26.53
C THR A 185 -7.51 -25.39 -27.19
N GLU A 186 -8.73 -25.50 -26.67
CA GLU A 186 -9.84 -26.27 -27.25
C GLU A 186 -10.78 -25.42 -28.12
N GLY A 187 -10.52 -24.10 -28.22
CA GLY A 187 -11.32 -23.17 -29.03
C GLY A 187 -12.55 -22.59 -28.33
N LYS A 188 -12.79 -22.94 -27.06
CA LYS A 188 -13.87 -22.32 -26.27
C LYS A 188 -13.51 -20.91 -25.83
N PRO A 189 -14.47 -19.95 -25.82
CA PRO A 189 -14.22 -18.61 -25.28
C PRO A 189 -13.84 -18.72 -23.81
N ALA A 190 -12.85 -17.92 -23.40
CA ALA A 190 -12.34 -17.87 -22.05
C ALA A 190 -12.52 -16.48 -21.42
N GLN A 191 -12.25 -15.44 -22.21
CA GLN A 191 -12.32 -14.06 -21.73
C GLN A 191 -12.54 -13.08 -22.88
N GLU A 192 -13.30 -12.02 -22.65
CA GLU A 192 -13.39 -10.85 -23.52
C GLU A 192 -12.99 -9.60 -22.73
N ILE A 193 -12.14 -8.76 -23.32
CA ILE A 193 -11.73 -7.47 -22.73
C ILE A 193 -12.00 -6.39 -23.75
N GLU A 194 -12.89 -5.46 -23.41
CA GLU A 194 -13.11 -4.23 -24.17
C GLU A 194 -12.17 -3.15 -23.63
N VAL A 195 -11.35 -2.58 -24.50
CA VAL A 195 -10.42 -1.49 -24.20
C VAL A 195 -10.94 -0.22 -24.88
N ARG A 196 -11.05 0.86 -24.12
CA ARG A 196 -11.42 2.20 -24.61
C ARG A 196 -10.36 3.20 -24.20
N ALA A 197 -9.88 4.00 -25.15
CA ALA A 197 -8.83 5.00 -24.92
C ALA A 197 -7.60 4.44 -24.17
N GLY A 198 -7.22 3.19 -24.45
CA GLY A 198 -6.08 2.51 -23.82
C GLY A 198 -6.32 1.92 -22.43
N ALA A 199 -7.51 2.11 -21.84
CA ALA A 199 -7.89 1.54 -20.55
C ALA A 199 -8.92 0.41 -20.71
N ARG A 200 -8.87 -0.60 -19.83
CA ARG A 200 -9.89 -1.65 -19.78
C ARG A 200 -11.22 -1.05 -19.32
N TYR A 201 -12.28 -1.34 -20.05
CA TYR A 201 -13.60 -0.80 -19.79
C TYR A 201 -14.61 -1.88 -19.37
N ARG A 202 -14.61 -3.02 -20.06
CA ARG A 202 -15.49 -4.16 -19.78
C ARG A 202 -14.70 -5.45 -19.86
N GLU A 203 -14.90 -6.32 -18.87
CA GLU A 203 -14.35 -7.67 -18.88
C GLU A 203 -15.49 -8.69 -18.76
N ARG A 204 -15.50 -9.69 -19.63
CA ARG A 204 -16.41 -10.84 -19.55
C ARG A 204 -15.61 -12.13 -19.45
N GLN A 205 -15.98 -12.98 -18.50
CA GLN A 205 -15.34 -14.28 -18.27
C GLN A 205 -16.31 -15.41 -18.62
N TYR A 206 -15.73 -16.53 -19.04
CA TYR A 206 -16.44 -17.73 -19.43
C TYR A 206 -15.95 -18.94 -18.61
N ASP A 207 -16.84 -19.89 -18.36
CA ASP A 207 -16.49 -21.16 -17.72
C ASP A 207 -15.76 -22.12 -18.68
N ALA A 208 -15.34 -23.29 -18.17
CA ALA A 208 -14.64 -24.30 -18.96
C ALA A 208 -15.45 -24.90 -20.12
N LEU A 209 -16.77 -24.64 -20.18
CA LEU A 209 -17.66 -25.05 -21.27
C LEU A 209 -17.93 -23.90 -22.24
N GLY A 210 -17.35 -22.71 -22.03
CA GLY A 210 -17.55 -21.54 -22.87
C GLY A 210 -18.85 -20.79 -22.61
N ARG A 211 -19.48 -20.99 -21.44
CA ARG A 211 -20.69 -20.25 -21.03
C ARG A 211 -20.29 -19.01 -20.23
N PRO A 212 -20.92 -17.84 -20.42
CA PRO A 212 -20.63 -16.66 -19.61
C PRO A 212 -20.80 -16.96 -18.12
N SER A 213 -19.80 -16.61 -17.31
CA SER A 213 -19.83 -16.76 -15.86
C SER A 213 -19.85 -15.40 -15.15
N GLU A 214 -19.31 -14.37 -15.80
CA GLU A 214 -19.22 -13.05 -15.20
C GLU A 214 -18.99 -11.95 -16.23
N GLU A 215 -19.56 -10.78 -15.98
CA GLU A 215 -19.30 -9.54 -16.70
C GLU A 215 -19.15 -8.38 -15.70
N ARG A 216 -18.09 -7.60 -15.85
CA ARG A 216 -17.78 -6.46 -14.99
C ARG A 216 -17.35 -5.26 -15.81
N HIS A 217 -17.63 -4.08 -15.29
CA HIS A 217 -17.19 -2.81 -15.87
C HIS A 217 -16.17 -2.13 -14.94
N LEU A 218 -15.25 -1.39 -15.54
CA LEU A 218 -14.09 -0.81 -14.88
C LEU A 218 -13.99 0.70 -15.13
N ASP A 219 -13.49 1.44 -14.14
CA ASP A 219 -13.03 2.81 -14.33
C ASP A 219 -11.59 2.83 -14.91
N PRO A 220 -11.07 3.99 -15.34
CA PRO A 220 -9.71 4.08 -15.91
C PRO A 220 -8.59 3.60 -14.97
N GLU A 221 -8.84 3.56 -13.65
CA GLU A 221 -7.90 3.04 -12.66
C GLU A 221 -8.01 1.51 -12.46
N GLY A 222 -8.89 0.84 -13.20
CA GLY A 222 -9.12 -0.61 -13.14
C GLY A 222 -9.96 -1.06 -11.94
N ARG A 223 -10.71 -0.15 -11.30
CA ARG A 223 -11.63 -0.49 -10.21
C ARG A 223 -13.02 -0.78 -10.78
N LEU A 224 -13.79 -1.63 -10.10
CA LEU A 224 -15.16 -1.91 -10.51
C LEU A 224 -16.00 -0.63 -10.55
N HIS A 225 -16.59 -0.33 -11.72
CA HIS A 225 -17.39 0.86 -11.92
C HIS A 225 -18.46 0.60 -12.98
N GLY A 226 -19.73 0.78 -12.62
CA GLY A 226 -20.87 0.46 -13.47
C GLY A 226 -21.47 -0.92 -13.17
N PRO A 227 -22.20 -1.51 -14.13
CA PRO A 227 -22.93 -2.75 -13.90
C PRO A 227 -21.99 -3.96 -13.76
N SER A 228 -22.39 -4.87 -12.89
CA SER A 228 -21.74 -6.17 -12.69
C SER A 228 -22.79 -7.27 -12.75
N THR A 229 -22.51 -8.32 -13.51
CA THR A 229 -23.38 -9.49 -13.62
C THR A 229 -22.55 -10.75 -13.41
N ARG A 230 -23.07 -11.68 -12.60
CA ARG A 230 -22.49 -13.01 -12.43
C ARG A 230 -23.55 -14.04 -12.76
N TRP A 231 -23.20 -14.97 -13.62
CA TRP A 231 -24.06 -16.09 -13.98
C TRP A 231 -23.55 -17.35 -13.28
N PHE A 232 -24.48 -18.20 -12.87
CA PHE A 232 -24.20 -19.50 -12.26
C PHE A 232 -24.79 -20.60 -13.15
N PRO A 233 -24.16 -20.91 -14.31
CA PRO A 233 -24.64 -21.95 -15.21
C PRO A 233 -24.66 -23.35 -14.57
N ASP A 234 -23.76 -23.57 -13.61
CA ASP A 234 -23.79 -24.70 -12.70
C ASP A 234 -24.48 -24.27 -11.38
N PRO A 235 -25.66 -24.82 -11.05
CA PRO A 235 -26.35 -24.57 -9.79
C PRO A 235 -25.49 -24.78 -8.54
N ASP A 236 -24.60 -25.78 -8.59
CA ASP A 236 -23.78 -26.15 -7.45
C ASP A 236 -22.62 -25.16 -7.23
N ALA A 237 -22.23 -24.44 -8.29
CA ALA A 237 -21.26 -23.36 -8.25
C ALA A 237 -21.85 -22.02 -7.75
N SER A 238 -23.19 -21.93 -7.60
CA SER A 238 -23.84 -20.73 -7.06
C SER A 238 -23.39 -20.49 -5.61
N PRO A 239 -22.92 -19.28 -5.24
CA PRO A 239 -22.47 -18.99 -3.90
C PRO A 239 -23.64 -18.85 -2.90
N TYR A 240 -24.89 -18.98 -3.34
CA TYR A 240 -26.08 -18.78 -2.54
C TYR A 240 -26.71 -20.11 -2.12
N LEU A 241 -27.35 -20.10 -0.93
CA LEU A 241 -28.02 -21.28 -0.40
C LEU A 241 -29.34 -21.57 -1.13
N ASP A 242 -30.04 -20.54 -1.60
CA ASP A 242 -31.27 -20.72 -2.38
C ASP A 242 -30.91 -21.28 -3.78
N PRO A 243 -31.28 -22.55 -4.08
CA PRO A 243 -30.87 -23.22 -5.30
C PRO A 243 -31.51 -22.63 -6.55
N ARG A 244 -32.51 -21.74 -6.40
CA ARG A 244 -33.13 -21.03 -7.52
C ARG A 244 -32.21 -19.97 -8.09
N VAL A 245 -31.26 -19.44 -7.33
CA VAL A 245 -30.38 -18.37 -7.79
C VAL A 245 -29.47 -18.86 -8.93
N ARG A 246 -29.62 -18.24 -10.10
CA ARG A 246 -28.86 -18.51 -11.33
C ARG A 246 -28.09 -17.30 -11.82
N GLU A 247 -28.44 -16.11 -11.35
CA GLU A 247 -27.77 -14.87 -11.76
C GLU A 247 -27.77 -13.86 -10.60
N GLU A 248 -26.70 -13.08 -10.50
CA GLU A 248 -26.53 -11.95 -9.60
C GLU A 248 -26.27 -10.70 -10.44
N ARG A 249 -27.08 -9.66 -10.27
CA ARG A 249 -26.88 -8.34 -10.88
C ARG A 249 -26.64 -7.29 -9.81
N GLY A 250 -25.62 -6.46 -9.98
CA GLY A 250 -25.29 -5.37 -9.08
C GLY A 250 -24.64 -4.20 -9.79
N GLN A 251 -24.26 -3.18 -9.03
CA GLN A 251 -23.55 -2.01 -9.53
C GLN A 251 -22.40 -1.64 -8.60
N TYR A 252 -21.37 -1.05 -9.19
CA TYR A 252 -20.21 -0.55 -8.46
C TYR A 252 -19.93 0.91 -8.82
N ALA A 253 -19.37 1.65 -7.87
CA ALA A 253 -18.83 2.98 -8.10
C ALA A 253 -17.42 3.03 -7.48
N HIS A 254 -16.39 3.15 -8.33
CA HIS A 254 -14.98 3.28 -7.91
C HIS A 254 -14.50 2.17 -6.97
N GLY A 255 -14.95 0.94 -7.20
CA GLY A 255 -14.63 -0.24 -6.41
C GLY A 255 -15.66 -0.59 -5.33
N HIS A 256 -16.59 0.29 -5.02
CA HIS A 256 -17.57 0.12 -3.93
C HIS A 256 -18.92 -0.38 -4.47
N PRO A 257 -19.56 -1.38 -3.83
CA PRO A 257 -20.89 -1.86 -4.23
C PRO A 257 -21.96 -0.80 -3.92
N VAL A 258 -22.81 -0.49 -4.90
CA VAL A 258 -23.84 0.54 -4.78
C VAL A 258 -25.17 0.08 -5.37
N GLY A 259 -26.24 0.76 -4.98
CA GLY A 259 -27.60 0.50 -5.44
C GLY A 259 -28.05 -0.91 -5.07
N ALA A 260 -28.84 -1.50 -5.97
CA ALA A 260 -29.48 -2.78 -5.72
C ALA A 260 -28.67 -3.95 -6.26
N PHE A 261 -28.47 -4.95 -5.41
CA PHE A 261 -28.02 -6.26 -5.80
C PHE A 261 -29.22 -7.21 -5.85
N THR A 262 -29.47 -7.80 -7.02
CA THR A 262 -30.63 -8.67 -7.27
C THR A 262 -30.16 -10.05 -7.69
N MET A 263 -30.61 -11.07 -6.96
CA MET A 263 -30.45 -12.48 -7.30
C MET A 263 -31.68 -12.92 -8.09
N LEU A 264 -31.45 -13.48 -9.26
CA LEU A 264 -32.47 -13.88 -10.22
C LEU A 264 -32.46 -15.42 -10.38
N ASP A 265 -33.62 -15.99 -10.69
CA ASP A 265 -33.74 -17.38 -11.07
C ASP A 265 -33.47 -17.63 -12.56
N ALA A 266 -33.67 -18.88 -13.01
CA ALA A 266 -33.44 -19.28 -14.40
C ALA A 266 -34.31 -18.54 -15.42
N ASP A 267 -35.49 -18.06 -15.00
CA ASP A 267 -36.45 -17.34 -15.83
C ASP A 267 -36.25 -15.81 -15.74
N GLY A 268 -35.25 -15.36 -14.96
CA GLY A 268 -34.97 -13.95 -14.73
C GLY A 268 -35.90 -13.30 -13.70
N ALA A 269 -36.64 -14.06 -12.92
CA ALA A 269 -37.48 -13.52 -11.85
C ALA A 269 -36.66 -13.26 -10.57
N PRO A 270 -36.94 -12.18 -9.82
CA PRO A 270 -36.18 -11.84 -8.61
C PRO A 270 -36.47 -12.83 -7.47
N VAL A 271 -35.41 -13.50 -7.02
CA VAL A 271 -35.40 -14.37 -5.83
C VAL A 271 -35.17 -13.53 -4.57
N VAL A 272 -34.15 -12.68 -4.60
CA VAL A 272 -33.76 -11.80 -3.50
C VAL A 272 -33.28 -10.47 -4.06
N ARG A 273 -33.67 -9.36 -3.44
CA ARG A 273 -33.13 -8.03 -3.72
C ARG A 273 -32.58 -7.40 -2.44
N ARG A 274 -31.42 -6.76 -2.52
CA ARG A 274 -30.77 -6.04 -1.41
C ARG A 274 -30.32 -4.66 -1.89
N GLU A 275 -30.73 -3.63 -1.16
CA GLU A 275 -30.30 -2.25 -1.41
C GLU A 275 -29.04 -1.99 -0.58
N LEU A 276 -27.89 -1.86 -1.23
CA LEU A 276 -26.59 -1.65 -0.58
C LEU A 276 -26.23 -0.15 -0.41
N GLY A 277 -27.07 0.73 -0.92
CA GLY A 277 -26.99 2.18 -0.75
C GLY A 277 -26.14 2.91 -1.77
N ALA A 278 -25.94 4.21 -1.57
CA ALA A 278 -25.17 5.05 -2.48
C ALA A 278 -23.66 4.85 -2.31
N ALA A 279 -22.88 5.44 -3.24
CA ALA A 279 -21.44 5.59 -3.07
C ALA A 279 -21.16 6.41 -1.81
N LEU A 280 -20.16 6.00 -1.05
CA LEU A 280 -19.73 6.62 0.19
C LEU A 280 -18.20 6.66 0.18
N ASP A 281 -17.60 7.72 0.72
CA ASP A 281 -16.16 7.76 0.98
C ASP A 281 -15.85 7.51 2.46
N GLU A 282 -14.57 7.30 2.78
CA GLU A 282 -14.11 6.98 4.13
C GLU A 282 -14.48 8.09 5.14
N ALA A 283 -14.32 9.35 4.75
CA ALA A 283 -14.60 10.50 5.61
C ALA A 283 -16.10 10.60 5.94
N SER A 284 -16.96 10.37 4.95
CA SER A 284 -18.42 10.38 5.10
C SER A 284 -18.92 9.22 5.94
N LEU A 285 -18.28 8.05 5.85
CA LEU A 285 -18.57 6.93 6.75
C LEU A 285 -18.23 7.30 8.20
N VAL A 286 -17.02 7.81 8.45
CA VAL A 286 -16.58 8.21 9.80
C VAL A 286 -17.45 9.31 10.39
N ALA A 287 -17.90 10.27 9.56
CA ALA A 287 -18.78 11.35 9.97
C ALA A 287 -20.26 10.94 10.13
N SER A 288 -20.60 9.67 9.87
CA SER A 288 -21.97 9.19 9.95
C SER A 288 -22.55 9.30 11.37
N PRO A 289 -23.84 9.68 11.53
CA PRO A 289 -24.55 9.58 12.80
C PRO A 289 -24.48 8.19 13.43
N ALA A 290 -24.36 7.11 12.64
CA ALA A 290 -24.22 5.75 13.16
C ALA A 290 -22.89 5.52 13.90
N LEU A 291 -21.86 6.32 13.59
CA LEU A 291 -20.51 6.24 14.15
C LEU A 291 -20.15 7.47 15.00
N ALA A 292 -21.11 8.33 15.30
CA ALA A 292 -20.91 9.46 16.18
C ALA A 292 -20.75 9.02 17.66
N GLU A 293 -19.91 9.74 18.40
CA GLU A 293 -19.61 9.41 19.80
C GLU A 293 -20.80 9.66 20.74
N ASP A 294 -21.63 10.65 20.45
CA ASP A 294 -22.79 11.06 21.24
C ASP A 294 -23.85 9.95 21.38
N LEU A 295 -23.88 8.99 20.45
CA LEU A 295 -24.68 7.76 20.57
C LEU A 295 -24.31 6.92 21.81
N ALA A 296 -23.16 7.16 22.44
CA ALA A 296 -22.81 6.56 23.73
C ALA A 296 -23.81 6.94 24.84
N ALA A 297 -24.43 8.13 24.76
CA ALA A 297 -25.40 8.61 25.74
C ALA A 297 -26.84 8.09 25.49
N TRP A 298 -27.09 7.44 24.35
CA TRP A 298 -28.42 6.93 24.00
C TRP A 298 -28.62 5.52 24.58
N ASP A 299 -29.85 5.12 24.87
CA ASP A 299 -30.15 3.71 25.17
C ASP A 299 -30.07 2.84 23.89
N ALA A 300 -30.07 1.51 24.06
CA ALA A 300 -29.96 0.58 22.94
C ALA A 300 -31.14 0.68 21.96
N GLU A 301 -32.37 0.87 22.46
CA GLU A 301 -33.57 0.95 21.61
C GLU A 301 -33.58 2.17 20.69
N ARG A 302 -33.11 3.31 21.19
CA ARG A 302 -32.98 4.53 20.39
C ARG A 302 -31.95 4.36 19.28
N VAL A 303 -30.83 3.68 19.54
CA VAL A 303 -29.84 3.36 18.49
C VAL A 303 -30.40 2.34 17.49
N TRP A 304 -31.21 1.38 17.93
CA TRP A 304 -31.94 0.49 17.01
C TRP A 304 -32.95 1.22 16.14
N ALA A 305 -33.63 2.23 16.68
CA ALA A 305 -34.54 3.07 15.89
C ALA A 305 -33.77 3.78 14.76
N LEU A 306 -32.60 4.35 15.07
CA LEU A 306 -31.70 4.92 14.06
C LEU A 306 -31.26 3.87 13.02
N ALA A 307 -30.86 2.68 13.45
CA ALA A 307 -30.46 1.62 12.52
C ALA A 307 -31.58 1.25 11.52
N ARG A 308 -32.83 1.18 12.00
CA ARG A 308 -34.01 0.93 11.15
C ARG A 308 -34.28 2.09 10.19
N GLU A 309 -34.22 3.33 10.67
CA GLU A 309 -34.40 4.53 9.85
C GLU A 309 -33.36 4.59 8.72
N LEU A 310 -32.09 4.36 9.06
CA LEU A 310 -30.99 4.31 8.09
C LEU A 310 -31.23 3.22 7.05
N LEU A 311 -31.63 2.02 7.47
CA LEU A 311 -31.88 0.91 6.55
C LEU A 311 -33.05 1.22 5.60
N GLN A 312 -34.14 1.78 6.12
CA GLN A 312 -35.30 2.21 5.32
C GLN A 312 -34.95 3.35 4.35
N GLY A 313 -34.00 4.21 4.73
CA GLY A 313 -33.44 5.26 3.89
C GLY A 313 -32.39 4.77 2.88
N GLY A 314 -32.15 3.46 2.75
CA GLY A 314 -31.17 2.89 1.82
C GLY A 314 -29.71 3.08 2.26
N ARG A 315 -29.45 3.39 3.53
CA ARG A 315 -28.11 3.61 4.12
C ARG A 315 -27.62 2.35 4.83
N ALA A 316 -27.47 1.27 4.06
CA ALA A 316 -27.22 -0.08 4.60
C ALA A 316 -25.92 -0.18 5.41
N ARG A 317 -24.84 0.50 4.99
CA ARG A 317 -23.57 0.53 5.73
C ARG A 317 -23.77 1.12 7.11
N GLU A 318 -24.34 2.32 7.17
CA GLU A 318 -24.56 3.03 8.42
C GLU A 318 -25.56 2.31 9.32
N ALA A 319 -26.60 1.70 8.74
CA ALA A 319 -27.55 0.86 9.48
C ALA A 319 -26.86 -0.33 10.16
N CYS A 320 -25.96 -1.03 9.45
CA CYS A 320 -25.19 -2.14 10.01
C CYS A 320 -24.25 -1.68 11.13
N CYS A 321 -23.67 -0.48 11.04
CA CYS A 321 -22.86 0.10 12.11
C CYS A 321 -23.71 0.44 13.34
N ALA A 322 -24.83 1.15 13.17
CA ALA A 322 -25.72 1.51 14.28
C ALA A 322 -26.27 0.26 14.98
N ALA A 323 -26.68 -0.75 14.21
CA ALA A 323 -27.15 -2.03 14.72
C ALA A 323 -26.10 -2.77 15.55
N ALA A 324 -24.85 -2.82 15.06
CA ALA A 324 -23.74 -3.43 15.79
C ALA A 324 -23.55 -2.78 17.16
N ARG A 325 -23.55 -1.45 17.20
CA ARG A 325 -23.39 -0.68 18.44
C ARG A 325 -24.55 -0.87 19.41
N ALA A 326 -25.79 -0.89 18.89
CA ALA A 326 -26.97 -1.17 19.70
C ALA A 326 -26.93 -2.59 20.29
N ALA A 327 -26.61 -3.58 19.45
CA ALA A 327 -26.52 -4.98 19.84
C ALA A 327 -25.41 -5.25 20.85
N ALA A 328 -24.22 -4.67 20.66
CA ALA A 328 -23.11 -4.77 21.61
C ALA A 328 -23.51 -4.25 23.00
N ARG A 329 -24.24 -3.13 23.05
CA ARG A 329 -24.76 -2.54 24.29
C ARG A 329 -25.83 -3.40 24.96
N GLY A 330 -26.77 -3.95 24.18
CA GLY A 330 -27.90 -4.74 24.69
C GLY A 330 -27.65 -6.24 24.84
N GLY A 331 -26.54 -6.77 24.34
CA GLY A 331 -26.30 -8.21 24.23
C GLY A 331 -27.21 -8.92 23.20
N GLU A 332 -27.75 -8.19 22.22
CA GLU A 332 -28.85 -8.64 21.35
C GLU A 332 -28.36 -9.35 20.06
N ARG A 333 -27.65 -10.48 20.20
CA ARG A 333 -27.10 -11.24 19.06
C ARG A 333 -28.14 -11.57 17.97
N GLY A 334 -29.33 -12.02 18.38
CA GLY A 334 -30.40 -12.43 17.46
C GLY A 334 -30.90 -11.28 16.59
N ARG A 335 -31.14 -10.11 17.21
CA ARG A 335 -31.62 -8.90 16.52
C ARG A 335 -30.58 -8.34 15.55
N LEU A 336 -29.29 -8.42 15.89
CA LEU A 336 -28.20 -8.11 14.95
C LEU A 336 -28.20 -9.04 13.75
N GLY A 337 -28.33 -10.36 13.97
CA GLY A 337 -28.44 -11.33 12.89
C GLY A 337 -29.65 -11.11 11.98
N GLU A 338 -30.79 -10.67 12.51
CA GLU A 338 -31.97 -10.30 11.71
C GLU A 338 -31.73 -9.07 10.83
N LEU A 339 -31.16 -7.99 11.39
CA LEU A 339 -30.87 -6.79 10.61
C LEU A 339 -29.83 -7.08 9.52
N LEU A 340 -28.77 -7.83 9.83
CA LEU A 340 -27.76 -8.22 8.86
C LEU A 340 -28.37 -9.04 7.70
N ARG A 341 -29.26 -10.00 7.98
CA ARG A 341 -29.97 -10.76 6.93
C ARG A 341 -30.81 -9.89 5.99
N ALA A 342 -31.33 -8.77 6.51
CA ALA A 342 -32.08 -7.80 5.73
C ALA A 342 -31.17 -6.84 4.94
N ALA A 343 -30.00 -6.48 5.48
CA ALA A 343 -29.12 -5.46 4.92
C ALA A 343 -28.03 -6.00 3.98
N THR A 344 -27.63 -7.28 4.10
CA THR A 344 -26.49 -7.84 3.37
C THR A 344 -26.89 -8.97 2.42
N LEU A 345 -25.98 -9.31 1.50
CA LEU A 345 -26.05 -10.55 0.73
C LEU A 345 -25.82 -11.76 1.64
N GLN A 346 -26.51 -12.86 1.34
CA GLN A 346 -26.54 -14.07 2.17
C GLN A 346 -25.99 -15.27 1.40
N PRO A 347 -24.67 -15.35 1.17
CA PRO A 347 -24.07 -16.53 0.55
C PRO A 347 -24.12 -17.72 1.51
N ARG A 348 -23.76 -18.90 1.02
CA ARG A 348 -23.61 -20.11 1.83
C ARG A 348 -22.57 -19.87 2.95
N PRO A 349 -22.73 -20.48 4.14
CA PRO A 349 -21.83 -20.27 5.27
C PRO A 349 -20.35 -20.43 4.94
N GLU A 350 -19.98 -21.45 4.16
CA GLU A 350 -18.60 -21.72 3.73
C GLU A 350 -18.01 -20.63 2.82
N VAL A 351 -18.87 -19.97 2.03
CA VAL A 351 -18.46 -18.83 1.18
C VAL A 351 -18.30 -17.57 2.03
N ALA A 352 -19.22 -17.34 2.98
CA ALA A 352 -19.12 -16.23 3.92
C ALA A 352 -17.85 -16.33 4.78
N GLU A 353 -17.55 -17.53 5.29
CA GLU A 353 -16.35 -17.80 6.09
C GLU A 353 -15.07 -17.57 5.28
N ARG A 354 -15.00 -18.09 4.04
CA ARG A 354 -13.85 -17.87 3.15
C ARG A 354 -13.63 -16.37 2.89
N ARG A 355 -14.69 -15.61 2.64
CA ARG A 355 -14.63 -14.15 2.46
C ARG A 355 -14.17 -13.44 3.73
N GLY A 356 -14.68 -13.85 4.90
CA GLY A 356 -14.28 -13.30 6.20
C GLY A 356 -12.80 -13.58 6.51
N ARG A 357 -12.31 -14.79 6.20
CA ARG A 357 -10.90 -15.15 6.35
C ARG A 357 -10.01 -14.30 5.46
N ALA A 358 -10.33 -14.19 4.17
CA ALA A 358 -9.60 -13.34 3.23
C ALA A 358 -9.57 -11.87 3.68
N LEU A 359 -10.68 -11.37 4.24
CA LEU A 359 -10.76 -10.00 4.79
C LEU A 359 -9.83 -9.80 6.00
N LEU A 360 -9.73 -10.79 6.89
CA LEU A 360 -8.82 -10.72 8.04
C LEU A 360 -7.36 -10.77 7.61
N GLU A 361 -7.03 -11.61 6.62
CA GLU A 361 -5.67 -11.79 6.06
C GLU A 361 -5.20 -10.60 5.21
N ALA A 362 -6.12 -9.86 4.58
CA ALA A 362 -5.77 -8.71 3.75
C ALA A 362 -5.06 -7.60 4.54
N THR A 363 -4.01 -7.01 3.98
CA THR A 363 -3.36 -5.81 4.54
C THR A 363 -4.07 -4.54 4.04
N ASP A 364 -3.92 -3.44 4.75
CA ASP A 364 -4.34 -2.09 4.30
C ASP A 364 -5.83 -1.94 3.94
N VAL A 365 -6.69 -2.72 4.60
CA VAL A 365 -8.15 -2.63 4.43
C VAL A 365 -8.67 -1.40 5.18
N THR A 366 -9.42 -0.54 4.48
CA THR A 366 -10.08 0.63 5.09
C THR A 366 -11.38 0.24 5.83
N ALA A 367 -11.93 1.14 6.66
CA ALA A 367 -13.20 0.90 7.33
C ALA A 367 -14.33 0.70 6.31
N LEU A 368 -14.34 1.49 5.23
CA LEU A 368 -15.30 1.35 4.14
C LEU A 368 -15.19 0.00 3.43
N ALA A 369 -13.97 -0.46 3.13
CA ALA A 369 -13.77 -1.76 2.49
C ALA A 369 -14.24 -2.94 3.37
N ALA A 370 -14.06 -2.85 4.69
CA ALA A 370 -14.61 -3.83 5.63
C ALA A 370 -16.15 -3.85 5.61
N MET A 371 -16.80 -2.67 5.50
CA MET A 371 -18.25 -2.57 5.36
C MET A 371 -18.75 -3.11 4.02
N ASP A 372 -18.04 -2.85 2.93
CA ASP A 372 -18.39 -3.39 1.62
C ASP A 372 -18.32 -4.93 1.62
N ALA A 373 -17.29 -5.49 2.25
CA ALA A 373 -17.17 -6.93 2.43
C ALA A 373 -18.34 -7.49 3.24
N LEU A 374 -18.76 -6.82 4.33
CA LEU A 374 -19.95 -7.19 5.11
C LEU A 374 -21.21 -7.21 4.23
N LEU A 375 -21.45 -6.12 3.48
CA LEU A 375 -22.62 -6.00 2.61
C LEU A 375 -22.64 -7.06 1.50
N LEU A 376 -21.47 -7.40 0.95
CA LEU A 376 -21.32 -8.46 -0.04
C LEU A 376 -21.36 -9.87 0.58
N GLY A 377 -21.58 -10.00 1.89
CA GLY A 377 -21.81 -11.27 2.56
C GLY A 377 -20.55 -11.96 3.07
N ALA A 378 -19.51 -11.20 3.47
CA ALA A 378 -18.45 -11.72 4.32
C ALA A 378 -18.98 -12.07 5.72
N GLU A 379 -18.29 -13.00 6.40
CA GLU A 379 -18.62 -13.38 7.78
C GLU A 379 -18.66 -12.12 8.70
N PRO A 380 -19.80 -11.83 9.34
CA PRO A 380 -19.99 -10.56 10.07
C PRO A 380 -19.00 -10.27 11.20
N SER A 381 -18.62 -11.26 12.01
CA SER A 381 -17.63 -11.10 13.08
C SER A 381 -16.27 -10.69 12.52
N ALA A 382 -15.80 -11.36 11.46
CA ALA A 382 -14.60 -10.97 10.74
C ALA A 382 -14.66 -9.53 10.20
N ALA A 383 -15.80 -9.14 9.61
CA ALA A 383 -15.98 -7.80 9.06
C ALA A 383 -15.98 -6.72 10.15
N TYR A 384 -16.72 -6.91 11.25
CA TYR A 384 -16.73 -5.96 12.36
C TYR A 384 -15.40 -5.86 13.09
N ARG A 385 -14.66 -6.97 13.23
CA ARG A 385 -13.29 -6.94 13.76
C ARG A 385 -12.38 -6.11 12.84
N LYS A 386 -12.44 -6.34 11.53
CA LYS A 386 -11.60 -5.62 10.56
C LYS A 386 -11.95 -4.13 10.53
N LEU A 387 -13.24 -3.82 10.54
CA LEU A 387 -13.76 -2.46 10.65
C LEU A 387 -13.22 -1.76 11.90
N ALA A 388 -13.33 -2.38 13.07
CA ALA A 388 -12.85 -1.79 14.33
C ALA A 388 -11.34 -1.52 14.30
N ALA A 389 -10.54 -2.41 13.69
CA ALA A 389 -9.10 -2.24 13.56
C ALA A 389 -8.71 -1.12 12.57
N ALA A 390 -9.47 -0.97 11.48
CA ALA A 390 -9.24 0.04 10.44
C ALA A 390 -9.87 1.41 10.76
N PHE A 391 -10.74 1.50 11.78
CA PHE A 391 -11.48 2.70 12.08
C PHE A 391 -10.57 3.81 12.60
N SER A 392 -10.52 4.91 11.85
CA SER A 392 -9.70 6.09 12.15
C SER A 392 -10.36 7.09 13.11
N GLY A 393 -11.64 6.92 13.40
CA GLY A 393 -12.38 7.78 14.35
C GLY A 393 -12.20 7.36 15.81
N SER A 394 -13.22 7.64 16.61
CA SER A 394 -13.23 7.35 18.04
C SER A 394 -12.89 5.90 18.40
N ARG A 395 -11.96 5.72 19.35
CA ARG A 395 -11.65 4.42 19.95
C ARG A 395 -12.83 3.80 20.69
N ARG A 396 -13.73 4.61 21.25
CA ARG A 396 -14.96 4.11 21.91
C ARG A 396 -15.92 3.51 20.90
N VAL A 397 -16.02 4.11 19.72
CA VAL A 397 -16.83 3.60 18.62
C VAL A 397 -16.21 2.31 18.08
N ALA A 398 -14.91 2.28 17.82
CA ALA A 398 -14.19 1.05 17.44
C ALA A 398 -14.40 -0.08 18.46
N LEU A 399 -14.35 0.23 19.77
CA LEU A 399 -14.59 -0.74 20.85
C LEU A 399 -15.99 -1.37 20.72
N SER A 400 -17.04 -0.56 20.51
CA SER A 400 -18.40 -1.10 20.35
C SER A 400 -18.57 -1.97 19.09
N LEU A 401 -17.78 -1.73 18.03
CA LEU A 401 -17.81 -2.54 16.81
C LEU A 401 -17.11 -3.90 17.02
N VAL A 402 -15.95 -3.93 17.70
CA VAL A 402 -15.28 -5.20 18.03
C VAL A 402 -16.06 -6.01 19.07
N GLU A 403 -16.81 -5.35 19.96
CA GLU A 403 -17.74 -6.01 20.87
C GLU A 403 -18.89 -6.69 20.11
N ALA A 404 -19.41 -6.06 19.06
CA ALA A 404 -20.39 -6.71 18.18
C ALA A 404 -19.80 -7.93 17.45
N ALA A 405 -18.53 -7.87 17.05
CA ALA A 405 -17.82 -9.02 16.47
C ALA A 405 -17.75 -10.19 17.46
N LEU A 406 -17.43 -9.93 18.73
CA LEU A 406 -17.39 -10.93 19.80
C LEU A 406 -18.78 -11.42 20.21
N LEU A 407 -19.80 -10.57 20.12
CA LEU A 407 -21.18 -10.97 20.36
C LEU A 407 -21.64 -12.01 19.32
N LEU A 408 -21.23 -11.83 18.06
CA LEU A 408 -21.55 -12.74 16.96
C LEU A 408 -20.73 -14.03 17.02
N GLU A 409 -19.45 -13.96 17.39
CA GLU A 409 -18.56 -15.12 17.49
C GLU A 409 -17.68 -15.06 18.75
N PRO A 410 -18.21 -15.48 19.92
CA PRO A 410 -17.51 -15.37 21.21
C PRO A 410 -16.24 -16.23 21.31
N GLU A 411 -16.20 -17.34 20.58
CA GLU A 411 -15.09 -18.30 20.59
C GLU A 411 -13.88 -17.81 19.78
N ARG A 412 -14.03 -16.76 18.95
CA ARG A 412 -12.92 -16.21 18.15
C ARG A 412 -11.98 -15.38 19.03
N ARG A 413 -11.07 -16.06 19.75
CA ARG A 413 -10.15 -15.43 20.71
C ARG A 413 -9.22 -14.39 20.11
N SER A 414 -8.82 -14.56 18.84
CA SER A 414 -8.02 -13.56 18.11
C SER A 414 -8.70 -12.18 18.01
N THR A 415 -10.02 -12.08 18.15
CA THR A 415 -10.75 -10.80 18.23
C THR A 415 -10.51 -10.08 19.56
N CYS A 416 -10.24 -10.82 20.65
CA CYS A 416 -9.90 -10.23 21.94
C CYS A 416 -8.58 -9.44 21.88
N ILE A 417 -7.66 -9.77 20.97
CA ILE A 417 -6.43 -9.00 20.75
C ILE A 417 -6.77 -7.58 20.30
N THR A 418 -7.63 -7.45 19.27
CA THR A 418 -8.09 -6.14 18.78
C THR A 418 -8.82 -5.36 19.86
N ARG A 419 -9.66 -6.03 20.66
CA ARG A 419 -10.37 -5.39 21.79
C ARG A 419 -9.40 -4.92 22.89
N ALA A 420 -8.42 -5.74 23.26
CA ALA A 420 -7.42 -5.39 24.27
C ALA A 420 -6.63 -4.15 23.86
N LEU A 421 -6.20 -4.04 22.61
CA LEU A 421 -5.48 -2.85 22.12
C LEU A 421 -6.36 -1.59 22.18
N LEU A 422 -7.64 -1.69 21.83
CA LEU A 422 -8.58 -0.57 21.94
C LEU A 422 -8.86 -0.19 23.40
N ARG A 423 -8.94 -1.17 24.31
CA ARG A 423 -9.08 -0.96 25.76
C ARG A 423 -7.85 -0.29 26.36
N LEU A 424 -6.66 -0.70 25.94
CA LEU A 424 -5.39 -0.06 26.29
C LEU A 424 -5.38 1.42 25.89
N ASP A 425 -5.83 1.72 24.67
CA ASP A 425 -5.98 3.09 24.15
C ASP A 425 -7.00 3.94 24.92
N LEU A 426 -7.89 3.31 25.70
CA LEU A 426 -8.89 3.94 26.55
C LEU A 426 -8.54 3.90 28.05
N GLY A 427 -7.41 3.31 28.43
CA GLY A 427 -7.00 3.14 29.82
C GLY A 427 -7.77 2.08 30.61
N ASP A 428 -8.52 1.19 29.95
CA ASP A 428 -9.23 0.07 30.59
C ASP A 428 -8.28 -1.10 30.87
N THR A 429 -7.41 -0.93 31.87
CA THR A 429 -6.39 -1.92 32.23
C THR A 429 -7.00 -3.24 32.69
N ARG A 430 -8.11 -3.18 33.43
CA ARG A 430 -8.84 -4.38 33.86
C ARG A 430 -9.33 -5.18 32.66
N GLY A 431 -9.99 -4.53 31.70
CA GLY A 431 -10.48 -5.19 30.49
C GLY A 431 -9.35 -5.75 29.63
N VAL A 432 -8.18 -5.11 29.60
CA VAL A 432 -6.97 -5.66 28.95
C VAL A 432 -6.54 -6.98 29.59
N LEU A 433 -6.49 -7.04 30.93
CA LEU A 433 -6.12 -8.27 31.64
C LEU A 433 -7.16 -9.38 31.43
N GLU A 434 -8.45 -9.06 31.48
CA GLU A 434 -9.53 -10.01 31.17
C GLU A 434 -9.43 -10.56 29.74
N ASP A 435 -9.03 -9.73 28.77
CA ASP A 435 -8.78 -10.19 27.39
C ASP A 435 -7.50 -11.02 27.27
N ALA A 436 -6.44 -10.67 28.01
CA ALA A 436 -5.20 -11.44 28.04
C ALA A 436 -5.45 -12.85 28.57
N ASP A 437 -6.22 -13.01 29.65
CA ASP A 437 -6.60 -14.32 30.21
C ASP A 437 -7.39 -15.17 29.20
N ARG A 438 -8.24 -14.53 28.38
CA ARG A 438 -8.97 -15.22 27.30
C ARG A 438 -8.04 -15.68 26.18
N ILE A 439 -7.03 -14.89 25.82
CA ILE A 439 -6.09 -15.18 24.73
C ILE A 439 -5.06 -16.24 25.12
N GLU A 440 -4.68 -16.27 26.40
CA GLU A 440 -3.57 -17.07 26.94
C GLU A 440 -3.53 -18.54 26.48
N PRO A 441 -4.64 -19.30 26.42
CA PRO A 441 -4.54 -20.70 26.04
C PRO A 441 -4.23 -20.93 24.55
N GLU A 442 -4.41 -19.92 23.68
CA GLU A 442 -4.05 -19.99 22.25
C GLU A 442 -2.75 -19.25 21.93
N ALA A 443 -2.50 -18.12 22.59
CA ALA A 443 -1.34 -17.26 22.32
C ALA A 443 -0.76 -16.69 23.62
N PRO A 444 -0.07 -17.52 24.43
CA PRO A 444 0.44 -17.11 25.75
C PRO A 444 1.43 -15.96 25.68
N ALA A 445 2.27 -15.91 24.63
CA ALA A 445 3.21 -14.80 24.42
C ALA A 445 2.50 -13.46 24.17
N VAL A 446 1.37 -13.46 23.45
CA VAL A 446 0.56 -12.26 23.19
C VAL A 446 -0.14 -11.80 24.47
N ALA A 447 -0.69 -12.73 25.25
CA ALA A 447 -1.29 -12.44 26.54
C ALA A 447 -0.28 -11.81 27.50
N GLU A 448 0.92 -12.38 27.62
CA GLU A 448 1.97 -11.84 28.48
C GLU A 448 2.47 -10.47 28.02
N HIS A 449 2.58 -10.27 26.71
CA HIS A 449 2.90 -8.97 26.14
C HIS A 449 1.85 -7.90 26.54
N LEU A 450 0.55 -8.21 26.41
CA LEU A 450 -0.52 -7.30 26.82
C LEU A 450 -0.48 -6.97 28.32
N ARG A 451 -0.25 -7.98 29.17
CA ARG A 451 -0.09 -7.80 30.62
C ARG A 451 1.10 -6.89 30.93
N THR A 452 2.23 -7.12 30.26
CA THR A 452 3.45 -6.32 30.44
C THR A 452 3.24 -4.87 30.00
N VAL A 453 2.66 -4.63 28.82
CA VAL A 453 2.39 -3.27 28.33
C VAL A 453 1.42 -2.54 29.27
N ALA A 454 0.36 -3.21 29.73
CA ALA A 454 -0.57 -2.63 30.69
C ALA A 454 0.12 -2.27 32.01
N ARG A 455 0.95 -3.17 32.56
CA ARG A 455 1.72 -2.93 33.78
C ARG A 455 2.69 -1.76 33.63
N VAL A 456 3.40 -1.67 32.51
CA VAL A 456 4.41 -0.63 32.27
C VAL A 456 3.76 0.74 32.08
N LEU A 457 2.75 0.86 31.21
CA LEU A 457 2.13 2.15 30.90
C LEU A 457 1.26 2.70 32.02
N PHE A 458 0.62 1.81 32.79
CA PHE A 458 -0.37 2.17 33.81
C PHE A 458 0.08 1.78 35.22
N ALA A 459 1.38 1.93 35.50
CA ALA A 459 1.94 1.84 36.85
C ALA A 459 1.68 3.13 37.64
N GLU A 460 1.70 3.01 38.98
CA GLU A 460 1.78 4.18 39.86
C GLU A 460 3.12 4.90 39.63
N LEU A 461 3.06 6.22 39.48
CA LEU A 461 4.24 7.05 39.24
C LEU A 461 4.90 7.44 40.57
N ASP A 462 5.98 6.73 40.92
CA ASP A 462 6.74 7.00 42.13
C ASP A 462 8.12 7.63 41.85
N PHE A 463 8.81 8.04 42.92
CA PHE A 463 10.17 8.57 42.84
C PHE A 463 11.19 7.43 42.90
N TRP A 464 11.47 6.84 41.74
CA TRP A 464 12.35 5.68 41.63
C TRP A 464 13.87 5.94 41.55
N PRO A 465 14.40 7.13 41.15
CA PRO A 465 15.85 7.30 41.01
C PRO A 465 16.65 7.02 42.28
N ALA A 466 16.09 7.29 43.48
CA ALA A 466 16.75 6.97 44.75
C ALA A 466 16.88 5.45 45.03
N ARG A 467 16.13 4.60 44.33
CA ARG A 467 16.18 3.13 44.46
C ARG A 467 16.93 2.48 43.30
N GLN A 468 17.25 3.23 42.25
CA GLN A 468 17.97 2.73 41.10
C GLN A 468 19.42 2.42 41.52
N ALA A 469 19.86 1.18 41.29
CA ALA A 469 21.28 0.88 41.37
C ALA A 469 22.03 1.67 40.29
N ILE A 470 22.98 2.50 40.73
CA ILE A 470 23.89 3.26 39.87
C ILE A 470 25.24 2.56 40.04
N ASP A 471 25.53 1.60 39.17
CA ASP A 471 26.80 0.89 39.23
C ASP A 471 27.88 1.75 38.53
N PRO A 472 28.92 2.20 39.24
CA PRO A 472 30.04 2.87 38.61
C PRO A 472 30.75 1.87 37.69
N VAL A 473 31.14 2.30 36.50
CA VAL A 473 31.91 1.45 35.58
C VAL A 473 33.27 1.14 36.23
N PRO A 474 33.65 -0.14 36.42
CA PRO A 474 34.91 -0.46 37.08
C PRO A 474 36.11 0.08 36.30
N GLY A 475 36.92 0.93 36.93
CA GLY A 475 38.09 1.57 36.30
C GLY A 475 37.75 2.78 35.43
N ASP A 476 36.56 3.36 35.56
CA ASP A 476 36.20 4.61 34.89
C ASP A 476 37.13 5.74 35.35
N ALA A 477 37.94 6.25 34.42
CA ALA A 477 38.79 7.42 34.63
C ALA A 477 38.04 8.72 34.27
N SER A 478 36.71 8.66 34.16
CA SER A 478 35.85 9.83 33.91
C SER A 478 36.17 10.95 34.88
N VAL A 479 36.35 12.15 34.34
CA VAL A 479 36.44 13.38 35.14
C VAL A 479 35.16 13.51 35.96
N GLU A 480 35.29 13.73 37.26
CA GLU A 480 34.16 13.97 38.14
C GLU A 480 33.43 15.24 37.66
N VAL A 481 32.14 15.10 37.37
CA VAL A 481 31.28 16.20 36.92
C VAL A 481 30.25 16.53 37.99
N GLU A 482 29.86 17.79 38.04
CA GLU A 482 28.82 18.29 38.93
C GLU A 482 27.68 18.91 38.13
N VAL A 483 26.60 19.28 38.81
CA VAL A 483 25.49 20.03 38.20
C VAL A 483 25.96 21.43 37.84
N GLY A 484 26.03 21.74 36.54
CA GLY A 484 26.45 23.04 36.02
C GLY A 484 25.35 24.11 36.03
N GLN A 485 24.09 23.71 36.10
CA GLN A 485 22.94 24.62 36.04
C GLN A 485 22.69 25.33 37.38
N PRO A 486 22.39 26.65 37.38
CA PRO A 486 22.07 27.37 38.61
C PRO A 486 20.71 26.95 39.17
N ILE A 487 20.55 27.05 40.49
CA ILE A 487 19.31 26.60 41.18
C ILE A 487 18.04 27.28 40.65
N ALA A 488 18.12 28.53 40.23
CA ALA A 488 16.99 29.25 39.65
C ALA A 488 16.49 28.56 38.37
N GLN A 489 17.42 28.13 37.50
CA GLN A 489 17.10 27.40 36.27
C GLN A 489 16.56 26.00 36.56
N ILE A 490 17.13 25.29 37.55
CA ILE A 490 16.61 23.99 38.01
C ILE A 490 15.16 24.12 38.49
N ARG A 491 14.85 25.10 39.34
CA ARG A 491 13.49 25.36 39.80
C ARG A 491 12.55 25.67 38.65
N GLN A 492 12.99 26.52 37.71
CA GLN A 492 12.21 26.85 36.52
C GLN A 492 11.93 25.60 35.68
N LYS A 493 12.91 24.73 35.42
CA LYS A 493 12.69 23.51 34.62
C LYS A 493 11.83 22.48 35.33
N ILE A 494 11.92 22.36 36.66
CA ILE A 494 10.95 21.56 37.45
C ILE A 494 9.53 22.06 37.20
N GLN A 495 9.32 23.38 37.18
CA GLN A 495 8.02 23.97 36.91
C GLN A 495 7.56 23.76 35.46
N VAL A 496 8.46 23.82 34.48
CA VAL A 496 8.15 23.48 33.07
C VAL A 496 7.66 22.04 32.95
N TYR A 497 8.40 21.07 33.50
CA TYR A 497 7.96 19.66 33.51
C TYR A 497 6.64 19.48 34.27
N ALA A 498 6.46 20.15 35.40
CA ALA A 498 5.20 20.09 36.16
C ALA A 498 4.01 20.59 35.33
N THR A 499 4.14 21.73 34.65
CA THR A 499 3.10 22.27 33.75
C THR A 499 2.78 21.30 32.62
N ARG A 500 3.79 20.74 31.97
CA ARG A 500 3.61 19.79 30.87
C ARG A 500 2.91 18.51 31.32
N LEU A 501 3.35 17.93 32.44
CA LEU A 501 2.71 16.76 33.06
C LEU A 501 1.26 17.03 33.49
N MET A 502 0.95 18.24 33.97
CA MET A 502 -0.44 18.62 34.26
C MET A 502 -1.30 18.69 32.98
N ARG A 503 -0.77 19.23 31.88
CA ARG A 503 -1.46 19.19 30.56
C ARG A 503 -1.67 17.75 30.07
N LEU A 504 -0.71 16.86 30.27
CA LEU A 504 -0.85 15.43 29.96
C LEU A 504 -1.90 14.76 30.87
N ARG A 505 -1.90 15.06 32.18
CA ARG A 505 -2.90 14.55 33.13
C ARG A 505 -4.31 14.92 32.68
N GLU A 506 -4.55 16.18 32.32
CA GLU A 506 -5.84 16.64 31.80
C GLU A 506 -6.23 15.92 30.50
N ALA A 507 -5.28 15.73 29.58
CA ALA A 507 -5.52 15.00 28.34
C ALA A 507 -5.87 13.53 28.58
N VAL A 508 -5.16 12.85 29.48
CA VAL A 508 -5.45 11.48 29.92
C VAL A 508 -6.86 11.42 30.51
N GLN A 509 -7.19 12.30 31.45
CA GLN A 509 -8.51 12.35 32.10
C GLN A 509 -9.65 12.52 31.09
N ARG A 510 -9.48 13.37 30.06
CA ARG A 510 -10.47 13.53 28.98
C ARG A 510 -10.69 12.25 28.17
N GLY A 511 -9.65 11.44 28.01
CA GLY A 511 -9.71 10.17 27.27
C GLY A 511 -10.47 9.06 28.01
N LEU A 512 -10.48 9.08 29.34
CA LEU A 512 -11.03 8.00 30.16
C LEU A 512 -12.56 7.87 30.03
N PRO A 513 -13.11 6.64 29.97
CA PRO A 513 -14.53 6.39 29.78
C PRO A 513 -15.40 6.68 31.02
N GLY A 514 -14.80 6.94 32.19
CA GLY A 514 -15.52 7.17 33.43
C GLY A 514 -14.73 8.01 34.44
N ALA A 515 -15.36 8.29 35.58
CA ALA A 515 -14.78 9.08 36.67
C ALA A 515 -14.19 8.21 37.81
N GLU A 516 -13.98 6.92 37.55
CA GLU A 516 -13.40 6.02 38.56
C GLU A 516 -11.97 6.47 38.93
N PRO A 517 -11.60 6.39 40.22
CA PRO A 517 -10.25 6.72 40.65
C PRO A 517 -9.23 5.80 39.97
N CYS A 518 -8.36 6.40 39.15
CA CYS A 518 -7.27 5.68 38.48
C CYS A 518 -5.99 5.88 39.30
N PRO A 519 -5.48 4.86 40.02
CA PRO A 519 -4.31 5.01 40.89
C PRO A 519 -3.02 5.34 40.10
N TRP A 520 -2.98 4.98 38.83
CA TRP A 520 -1.88 5.26 37.90
C TRP A 520 -2.00 6.62 37.19
N LEU A 521 -3.04 7.41 37.49
CA LEU A 521 -3.19 8.74 36.90
C LEU A 521 -2.01 9.64 37.31
N PRO A 522 -1.39 10.41 36.39
CA PRO A 522 -0.18 11.17 36.71
C PRO A 522 -0.42 12.13 37.87
N PRO A 523 0.40 12.22 38.92
CA PRO A 523 0.04 12.91 40.17
C PRO A 523 -0.23 14.41 39.96
N ASP A 524 -0.97 15.02 40.90
CA ASP A 524 -1.17 16.48 40.89
C ASP A 524 0.10 17.21 41.34
N LEU A 525 0.66 18.01 40.43
CA LEU A 525 1.90 18.75 40.62
C LEU A 525 1.70 20.25 40.89
N SER A 526 0.47 20.68 41.17
CA SER A 526 0.14 22.09 41.46
C SER A 526 0.98 22.68 42.61
N HIS A 527 1.42 21.85 43.55
CA HIS A 527 2.29 22.25 44.65
C HIS A 527 3.70 22.71 44.21
N LEU A 528 4.15 22.36 43.00
CA LEU A 528 5.38 22.86 42.39
C LEU A 528 5.19 24.21 41.68
N LEU A 529 3.95 24.65 41.53
CA LEU A 529 3.53 25.79 40.73
C LEU A 529 2.87 26.86 41.63
N PRO A 530 3.62 27.53 42.52
CA PRO A 530 3.06 28.47 43.49
C PRO A 530 2.37 29.68 42.84
N GLU A 531 2.78 30.05 41.62
CA GLU A 531 2.17 31.13 40.82
C GLU A 531 1.25 30.61 39.71
N GLY A 532 0.96 29.31 39.71
CA GLY A 532 0.24 28.62 38.65
C GLY A 532 1.15 28.08 37.53
N PRO A 533 0.56 27.49 36.47
CA PRO A 533 1.30 26.93 35.35
C PRO A 533 2.21 27.96 34.68
N VAL A 534 3.48 27.60 34.49
CA VAL A 534 4.44 28.44 33.75
C VAL A 534 4.13 28.47 32.26
N GLU A 535 4.48 29.58 31.59
CA GLU A 535 4.35 29.70 30.15
C GLU A 535 5.26 28.69 29.44
N LEU A 536 4.67 27.90 28.53
CA LEU A 536 5.41 27.00 27.65
C LEU A 536 5.58 27.69 26.30
N ALA A 537 6.82 28.00 25.93
CA ALA A 537 7.11 28.76 24.73
C ALA A 537 8.04 27.98 23.79
N ARG A 538 7.96 28.37 22.50
CA ARG A 538 8.97 28.05 21.50
C ARG A 538 9.77 29.32 21.24
N THR A 539 11.07 29.26 21.47
CA THR A 539 11.95 30.43 21.37
C THR A 539 13.17 30.10 20.52
N GLU A 540 13.57 31.01 19.65
CA GLU A 540 14.86 30.95 18.98
C GLU A 540 15.94 31.49 19.91
N ALA A 541 17.09 30.82 19.92
CA ALA A 541 18.25 31.19 20.71
C ALA A 541 19.52 31.03 19.89
N THR A 542 20.54 31.76 20.32
CA THR A 542 21.85 31.74 19.69
C THR A 542 22.86 31.40 20.76
N LEU A 543 23.58 30.30 20.55
CA LEU A 543 24.63 29.84 21.46
C LEU A 543 25.97 30.15 20.81
N THR A 544 26.84 30.82 21.56
CA THR A 544 28.16 31.23 21.09
C THR A 544 29.20 30.45 21.87
N GLU A 545 29.95 29.60 21.17
CA GLU A 545 31.01 28.77 21.73
C GLU A 545 32.37 29.25 21.23
N GLU A 546 33.33 29.36 22.14
CA GLU A 546 34.74 29.55 21.77
C GLU A 546 35.36 28.16 21.51
N THR A 547 35.59 27.85 20.23
CA THR A 547 36.25 26.62 19.77
C THR A 547 37.73 26.86 19.48
N GLU A 548 38.50 25.79 19.26
CA GLU A 548 39.91 25.88 18.84
C GLU A 548 40.07 26.65 17.50
N ASP A 549 39.03 26.70 16.67
CA ASP A 549 38.98 27.37 15.37
C ASP A 549 38.36 28.79 15.42
N GLY A 550 37.98 29.26 16.61
CA GLY A 550 37.40 30.59 16.84
C GLY A 550 36.00 30.56 17.44
N VAL A 551 35.32 31.72 17.42
CA VAL A 551 33.95 31.86 17.93
C VAL A 551 32.96 31.25 16.93
N GLU A 552 32.36 30.12 17.29
CA GLU A 552 31.26 29.51 16.55
C GLU A 552 29.92 29.96 17.14
N THR A 553 28.98 30.25 16.25
CA THR A 553 27.63 30.66 16.61
C THR A 553 26.65 29.62 16.08
N VAL A 554 25.93 28.97 16.98
CA VAL A 554 24.91 27.97 16.65
C VAL A 554 23.53 28.60 16.89
N GLU A 555 22.74 28.70 15.83
CA GLU A 555 21.31 29.01 15.94
C GLU A 555 20.55 27.75 16.33
N LEU A 556 19.79 27.82 17.41
CA LEU A 556 19.03 26.70 17.93
C LEU A 556 17.62 27.13 18.35
N THR A 557 16.70 26.17 18.35
CA THR A 557 15.34 26.37 18.82
C THR A 557 15.14 25.65 20.14
N VAL A 558 14.57 26.32 21.13
CA VAL A 558 14.09 25.72 22.37
C VAL A 558 12.57 25.56 22.27
N ASP A 559 12.07 24.32 22.29
CA ASP A 559 10.62 24.04 22.18
C ASP A 559 10.09 23.35 23.43
N GLU A 560 9.67 24.16 24.41
CA GLU A 560 9.07 23.67 25.65
C GLU A 560 7.57 23.44 25.50
N THR A 561 7.01 23.68 24.32
CA THR A 561 5.59 23.50 24.06
C THR A 561 5.24 22.01 24.09
N LEU A 562 4.01 21.75 24.51
CA LEU A 562 3.43 20.42 24.50
C LEU A 562 2.00 20.54 24.00
N ASP A 563 1.74 19.90 22.87
CA ASP A 563 0.40 19.61 22.39
C ASP A 563 0.10 18.11 22.60
N PRO A 564 -0.76 17.76 23.56
CA PRO A 564 -1.24 16.38 23.73
C PRO A 564 -2.11 15.90 22.56
N GLY A 565 -2.68 16.80 21.75
CA GLY A 565 -3.58 16.48 20.64
C GLY A 565 -4.78 15.60 21.06
N ALA A 566 -5.27 14.82 20.10
CA ALA A 566 -6.28 13.78 20.31
C ALA A 566 -5.63 12.38 20.35
N LEU A 567 -4.49 12.26 21.05
CA LEU A 567 -3.77 10.99 21.18
C LEU A 567 -4.54 9.99 22.07
N PRO A 568 -4.45 8.68 21.78
CA PRO A 568 -4.93 7.64 22.69
C PRO A 568 -4.26 7.71 24.06
N VAL A 569 -4.94 7.22 25.10
CA VAL A 569 -4.45 7.22 26.49
C VAL A 569 -3.12 6.47 26.60
N SER A 570 -2.96 5.36 25.88
CA SER A 570 -1.72 4.57 25.81
C SER A 570 -0.50 5.41 25.39
N LEU A 571 -0.65 6.25 24.35
CA LEU A 571 0.41 7.13 23.85
C LEU A 571 0.62 8.35 24.76
N LEU A 572 -0.44 8.89 25.36
CA LEU A 572 -0.32 9.93 26.38
C LEU A 572 0.47 9.43 27.59
N MET A 573 0.14 8.23 28.10
CA MET A 573 0.85 7.62 29.23
C MET A 573 2.30 7.31 28.90
N ARG A 574 2.62 6.92 27.66
CA ARG A 574 4.01 6.78 27.21
C ARG A 574 4.79 8.11 27.33
N ARG A 575 4.20 9.24 26.93
CA ARG A 575 4.79 10.58 27.11
C ARG A 575 4.92 10.97 28.59
N VAL A 576 3.87 10.72 29.37
CA VAL A 576 3.87 10.95 30.83
C VAL A 576 5.06 10.26 31.47
N ARG A 577 5.29 8.97 31.16
CA ARG A 577 6.39 8.22 31.74
C ARG A 577 7.75 8.84 31.45
N ALA A 578 7.97 9.26 30.22
CA ALA A 578 9.23 9.87 29.83
C ALA A 578 9.47 11.22 30.54
N GLU A 579 8.46 12.09 30.60
CA GLU A 579 8.55 13.36 31.33
C GLU A 579 8.63 13.18 32.85
N TRP A 580 7.94 12.18 33.41
CA TRP A 580 8.03 11.83 34.82
C TRP A 580 9.42 11.35 35.21
N ALA A 581 10.04 10.49 34.37
CA ALA A 581 11.40 10.03 34.57
C ALA A 581 12.38 11.20 34.57
N ALA A 582 12.26 12.13 33.61
CA ALA A 582 13.09 13.33 33.58
C ALA A 582 12.87 14.23 34.82
N LEU A 583 11.62 14.50 35.22
CA LEU A 583 11.34 15.26 36.43
C LEU A 583 11.95 14.62 37.69
N CYS A 584 11.83 13.28 37.82
CA CYS A 584 12.42 12.57 38.94
C CYS A 584 13.95 12.68 38.95
N TRP A 585 14.61 12.48 37.81
CA TRP A 585 16.06 12.64 37.70
C TRP A 585 16.53 14.07 37.93
N LEU A 586 15.71 15.07 37.58
CA LEU A 586 15.99 16.48 37.82
C LEU A 586 15.99 16.79 39.32
N CYS A 587 14.96 16.35 40.04
CA CYS A 587 14.90 16.48 41.49
C CYS A 587 16.01 15.68 42.17
N TRP A 588 16.32 14.47 41.69
CA TRP A 588 17.41 13.64 42.23
C TRP A 588 18.77 14.33 42.09
N SER A 589 19.04 14.92 40.92
CA SER A 589 20.27 15.65 40.60
C SER A 589 20.42 16.92 41.46
N ALA A 590 19.32 17.55 41.85
CA ALA A 590 19.32 18.66 42.80
C ALA A 590 19.55 18.21 44.27
N GLY A 591 19.65 16.91 44.53
CA GLY A 591 19.88 16.35 45.85
C GLY A 591 18.60 15.99 46.62
N LEU A 592 17.46 15.86 45.94
CA LEU A 592 16.17 15.51 46.56
C LEU A 592 15.87 14.02 46.41
N ASP A 593 15.19 13.44 47.40
CA ASP A 593 14.68 12.06 47.36
C ASP A 593 13.17 11.99 47.07
N ARG A 594 12.63 13.07 46.53
CA ARG A 594 11.23 13.22 46.11
C ARG A 594 11.10 14.33 45.07
N VAL A 595 9.98 14.35 44.36
CA VAL A 595 9.58 15.48 43.52
C VAL A 595 9.23 16.67 44.41
N ALA A 596 10.03 17.75 44.32
CA ALA A 596 9.85 19.00 45.07
C ALA A 596 10.69 20.13 44.44
N LEU A 597 10.43 21.38 44.81
CA LEU A 597 11.32 22.50 44.49
C LEU A 597 12.51 22.53 45.45
N PRO A 598 13.77 22.50 44.96
CA PRO A 598 14.95 22.55 45.83
C PRO A 598 15.19 23.95 46.42
N GLU A 599 15.62 23.99 47.69
CA GLU A 599 16.10 25.22 48.36
C GLU A 599 17.60 25.46 48.12
N ARG A 600 18.37 24.37 47.93
CA ARG A 600 19.79 24.34 47.59
C ARG A 600 20.08 23.12 46.72
N ILE A 601 21.14 23.17 45.93
CA ILE A 601 21.67 21.99 45.23
C ILE A 601 22.55 21.23 46.22
N ALA A 602 22.22 19.98 46.52
CA ALA A 602 23.07 19.11 47.34
C ALA A 602 23.82 18.11 46.46
N HIS A 603 25.13 17.97 46.71
CA HIS A 603 26.01 17.08 45.96
C HIS A 603 25.56 15.61 46.03
N ARG A 604 25.57 14.94 44.88
CA ARG A 604 25.33 13.50 44.74
C ARG A 604 26.62 12.82 44.30
N PRO A 605 27.26 11.99 45.14
CA PRO A 605 28.49 11.28 44.76
C PRO A 605 28.36 10.46 43.48
N ASP A 606 27.16 9.92 43.23
CA ASP A 606 26.88 9.06 42.08
C ASP A 606 26.42 9.84 40.84
N PHE A 607 26.50 11.19 40.84
CA PHE A 607 25.99 12.02 39.72
C PHE A 607 26.70 11.70 38.41
N THR A 608 28.04 11.64 38.42
CA THR A 608 28.85 11.28 37.25
C THR A 608 28.45 9.90 36.70
N ALA A 609 28.25 8.92 37.58
CA ALA A 609 27.84 7.58 37.19
C ALA A 609 26.41 7.56 36.60
N ALA A 610 25.49 8.37 37.14
CA ALA A 610 24.14 8.51 36.61
C ALA A 610 24.11 9.12 35.20
N VAL A 611 24.96 10.12 34.95
CA VAL A 611 25.16 10.72 33.62
C VAL A 611 25.62 9.66 32.62
N ASN A 612 26.70 8.94 32.93
CA ASN A 612 27.26 7.90 32.06
C ASN A 612 26.22 6.78 31.80
N MET A 613 25.48 6.38 32.84
CA MET A 613 24.40 5.42 32.74
C MET A 613 23.30 5.91 31.77
N SER A 614 22.90 7.18 31.84
CA SER A 614 21.85 7.73 30.98
C SER A 614 22.23 7.67 29.49
N LEU A 615 23.48 8.00 29.16
CA LEU A 615 24.02 7.95 27.81
C LEU A 615 24.03 6.52 27.27
N SER A 616 24.56 5.59 28.06
CA SER A 616 24.62 4.17 27.70
C SER A 616 23.23 3.56 27.51
N ARG A 617 22.30 3.82 28.44
CA ARG A 617 20.93 3.31 28.38
C ARG A 617 20.15 3.88 27.18
N CYS A 618 20.26 5.17 26.91
CA CYS A 618 19.62 5.81 25.75
C CYS A 618 20.13 5.20 24.43
N PHE A 619 21.44 5.04 24.29
CA PHE A 619 22.03 4.36 23.13
C PHE A 619 21.51 2.92 22.98
N ARG A 620 21.57 2.13 24.06
CA ARG A 620 21.10 0.73 24.09
C ARG A 620 19.62 0.60 23.72
N ALA A 621 18.76 1.47 24.26
CA ALA A 621 17.32 1.42 23.99
C ALA A 621 16.97 1.86 22.56
N ARG A 622 17.63 2.90 22.03
CA ARG A 622 17.46 3.32 20.63
C ARG A 622 17.93 2.24 19.65
N ASP A 623 19.06 1.59 19.93
CA ASP A 623 19.56 0.49 19.12
C ASP A 623 18.64 -0.75 19.16
N GLN A 624 18.10 -1.09 20.34
CA GLN A 624 17.08 -2.15 20.44
C GLN A 624 15.86 -1.82 19.57
N ARG A 625 15.36 -0.59 19.63
CA ARG A 625 14.21 -0.14 18.85
C ARG A 625 14.49 -0.16 17.33
N GLN A 626 15.69 0.24 16.91
CA GLN A 626 16.01 0.44 15.48
C GLN A 626 16.55 -0.82 14.80
N THR A 627 17.38 -1.61 15.48
CA THR A 627 18.11 -2.74 14.89
C THR A 627 17.92 -4.05 15.66
N GLY A 628 17.09 -4.07 16.71
CA GLY A 628 16.97 -5.22 17.60
C GLY A 628 18.26 -5.49 18.38
N GLY A 629 19.05 -4.46 18.65
CA GLY A 629 20.27 -4.53 19.47
C GLY A 629 21.52 -5.01 18.71
N LEU A 630 21.48 -5.04 17.38
CA LEU A 630 22.57 -5.58 16.55
C LEU A 630 23.86 -4.79 16.75
N VAL A 631 23.80 -3.46 16.76
CA VAL A 631 24.99 -2.60 16.84
C VAL A 631 25.64 -2.75 18.21
N SER A 632 24.84 -2.78 19.26
CA SER A 632 25.32 -2.89 20.64
C SER A 632 25.97 -4.23 20.91
N ARG A 633 25.42 -5.34 20.38
CA ARG A 633 26.05 -6.67 20.45
C ARG A 633 27.37 -6.72 19.67
N ALA A 634 27.42 -6.11 18.48
CA ALA A 634 28.65 -6.05 17.69
C ALA A 634 29.76 -5.26 18.38
N ARG A 635 29.40 -4.20 19.13
CA ARG A 635 30.34 -3.34 19.86
C ARG A 635 30.60 -3.80 21.30
N GLY A 636 29.96 -4.88 21.76
CA GLY A 636 30.11 -5.37 23.13
C GLY A 636 29.60 -4.41 24.21
N VAL A 637 28.64 -3.52 23.88
CA VAL A 637 28.07 -2.57 24.85
C VAL A 637 27.19 -3.35 25.83
N PRO A 638 27.44 -3.30 27.15
CA PRO A 638 26.66 -4.05 28.14
C PRO A 638 25.16 -3.73 28.09
N GLY A 639 24.33 -4.75 28.30
CA GLY A 639 22.88 -4.58 28.47
C GLY A 639 22.52 -4.07 29.87
N PHE A 640 21.24 -3.77 30.08
CA PHE A 640 20.68 -3.41 31.38
C PHE A 640 19.27 -3.97 31.54
N VAL A 641 18.76 -3.97 32.77
CA VAL A 641 17.39 -4.38 33.08
C VAL A 641 16.48 -3.14 33.14
N TRP A 642 15.39 -3.16 32.38
CA TRP A 642 14.36 -2.13 32.35
C TRP A 642 13.01 -2.74 32.71
N GLU A 643 12.36 -2.24 33.77
CA GLU A 643 11.04 -2.73 34.24
C GLU A 643 10.98 -4.26 34.44
N GLY A 644 12.10 -4.84 34.91
CA GLY A 644 12.26 -6.28 35.15
C GLY A 644 12.64 -7.12 33.93
N HIS A 645 12.83 -6.50 32.76
CA HIS A 645 13.17 -7.18 31.51
C HIS A 645 14.57 -6.81 31.04
N ALA A 646 15.32 -7.77 30.49
CA ALA A 646 16.59 -7.46 29.85
C ALA A 646 16.34 -6.61 28.59
N ILE A 647 17.15 -5.57 28.37
CA ILE A 647 16.98 -4.67 27.22
C ILE A 647 17.02 -5.42 25.88
N ASP A 648 17.80 -6.51 25.79
CA ASP A 648 17.92 -7.35 24.58
C ASP A 648 16.66 -8.19 24.28
N GLU A 649 15.78 -8.38 25.26
CA GLU A 649 14.56 -9.19 25.17
C GLU A 649 13.32 -8.35 24.85
N LEU A 650 13.43 -7.01 24.85
CA LEU A 650 12.29 -6.15 24.59
C LEU A 650 11.82 -6.26 23.14
N ASP A 651 10.52 -6.49 22.96
CA ASP A 651 9.85 -6.36 21.68
C ASP A 651 9.79 -4.88 21.22
N PRO A 652 9.45 -4.61 19.94
CA PRO A 652 9.46 -3.25 19.40
C PRO A 652 8.61 -2.23 20.18
N THR A 653 7.48 -2.64 20.76
CA THR A 653 6.60 -1.76 21.54
C THR A 653 7.26 -1.36 22.85
N LEU A 654 7.77 -2.34 23.61
CA LEU A 654 8.45 -2.08 24.88
C LEU A 654 9.77 -1.32 24.69
N ALA A 655 10.55 -1.69 23.66
CA ALA A 655 11.78 -0.98 23.30
C ALA A 655 11.50 0.49 22.94
N ALA A 656 10.37 0.78 22.30
CA ALA A 656 9.97 2.14 22.00
C ALA A 656 9.61 2.95 23.26
N ILE A 657 8.98 2.33 24.26
CA ILE A 657 8.69 3.00 25.55
C ILE A 657 10.00 3.28 26.31
N ALA A 658 10.88 2.29 26.41
CA ALA A 658 12.19 2.43 27.05
C ALA A 658 13.06 3.49 26.37
N ALA A 659 13.04 3.54 25.03
CA ALA A 659 13.79 4.52 24.25
C ALA A 659 13.33 5.96 24.52
N ASP A 660 12.02 6.20 24.60
CA ASP A 660 11.50 7.55 24.91
C ASP A 660 11.89 7.98 26.33
N GLU A 661 11.72 7.09 27.30
CA GLU A 661 12.06 7.36 28.71
C GLU A 661 13.55 7.69 28.88
N THR A 662 14.42 6.84 28.33
CA THR A 662 15.88 7.04 28.41
C THR A 662 16.35 8.24 27.58
N PHE A 663 15.67 8.57 26.49
CA PHE A 663 15.96 9.75 25.68
C PHE A 663 15.68 11.06 26.44
N GLU A 664 14.51 11.19 27.08
CA GLU A 664 14.21 12.39 27.89
C GLU A 664 15.21 12.55 29.05
N VAL A 665 15.53 11.45 29.74
CA VAL A 665 16.53 11.46 30.82
C VAL A 665 17.91 11.87 30.31
N ARG A 666 18.33 11.38 29.14
CA ARG A 666 19.61 11.80 28.53
C ARG A 666 19.61 13.29 28.17
N CYS A 667 18.53 13.81 27.60
CA CYS A 667 18.42 15.23 27.25
C CYS A 667 18.48 16.13 28.49
N LEU A 668 17.83 15.69 29.57
CA LEU A 668 17.93 16.33 30.88
C LEU A 668 19.37 16.39 31.39
N PHE A 669 20.09 15.27 31.40
CA PHE A 669 21.47 15.25 31.87
C PHE A 669 22.40 16.10 31.01
N ALA A 670 22.22 16.10 29.69
CA ALA A 670 22.96 16.99 28.80
C ALA A 670 22.74 18.47 29.16
N TRP A 671 21.51 18.86 29.50
CA TRP A 671 21.25 20.22 29.97
C TRP A 671 21.85 20.50 31.35
N LEU A 672 21.78 19.55 32.29
CA LEU A 672 22.32 19.72 33.65
C LEU A 672 23.83 19.91 33.71
N LEU A 673 24.58 19.29 32.79
CA LEU A 673 26.05 19.31 32.78
C LEU A 673 26.63 20.64 32.30
N PHE A 674 26.02 21.24 31.28
CA PHE A 674 26.61 22.33 30.52
C PHE A 674 25.85 23.63 30.80
N PRO A 675 26.44 24.61 31.52
CA PRO A 675 25.79 25.88 31.86
C PRO A 675 25.28 26.68 30.65
N GLU A 676 25.93 26.52 29.49
CA GLU A 676 25.58 27.12 28.21
C GLU A 676 24.25 26.60 27.64
N ASN A 677 23.86 25.37 28.00
CA ASN A 677 22.61 24.79 27.54
C ASN A 677 21.41 25.49 28.20
N LEU A 678 20.47 25.93 27.38
CA LEU A 678 19.33 26.75 27.82
C LEU A 678 18.17 25.90 28.34
N SER A 679 17.99 24.70 27.79
CA SER A 679 16.88 23.83 28.13
C SER A 679 17.13 22.39 27.70
N PRO A 680 16.60 21.37 28.39
CA PRO A 680 16.58 20.00 27.86
C PRO A 680 15.72 19.86 26.59
N PHE A 681 14.99 20.92 26.20
CA PHE A 681 14.15 20.99 25.02
C PHE A 681 14.81 21.69 23.82
N GLN A 682 16.12 21.95 23.87
CA GLN A 682 16.84 22.59 22.75
C GLN A 682 17.17 21.62 21.61
N SER A 683 17.15 22.12 20.37
CA SER A 683 17.18 21.32 19.14
C SER A 683 18.44 20.47 18.95
N ASP A 684 19.61 20.98 19.31
CA ASP A 684 20.91 20.31 19.23
C ASP A 684 21.02 19.14 20.22
N ILE A 685 20.57 19.32 21.47
CA ILE A 685 20.47 18.22 22.44
C ILE A 685 19.55 17.13 21.90
N ARG A 686 18.41 17.49 21.31
CA ARG A 686 17.40 16.54 20.86
C ARG A 686 17.69 15.93 19.48
N ALA A 687 18.59 16.51 18.69
CA ALA A 687 19.02 15.99 17.39
C ALA A 687 20.06 14.85 17.52
N ALA A 688 20.83 14.84 18.63
CA ALA A 688 21.78 13.78 18.97
C ALA A 688 21.09 12.48 19.43
#